data_AF-A0A2V5MLR3-F1
#
_entry.id   AF-A0A2V5MLR3-F1
#
_cell.length_a   1.000
_cell.length_b   1.000
_cell.length_c   1.000
_cell.angle_alpha   90.00
_cell.angle_beta   90.00
_cell.angle_gamma   90.00
#
_symmetry.space_group_name_H-M   'P 1'
#
loop_
_entity.id
_entity.type
_entity.pdbx_description
1 polymer ?
#
loop_
_entity_poly.entity_id
_entity_poly.type
_entity_poly.pdbx_seq_one_letter_code
_entity_poly.pdbx_strand_id
1 'polypeptide(L)'
;MSLLTGCNRKPQEPQGAPQAKPAADYFRTHFQDESQFIVETVLSDLAEMASYAQTGKRPAEISVAATERPGSQFRLPSYDVKIVSGMQVIQKPVEVSAPIWAPELYEDFARTLLARSPEASRRQDRNDLSVLVALTDLQASTIEAENQRISSLLETNFNDPVLHEMAAVVLGAFALREFAGDFYDVRSPLCRMTAHLALARVLSGGSAAGANGRAAEVMLLTLMNNQKTALEKLAGLESEAKLKPWVNALRTRNTYDYRGWQDAGNPTRLESIMYYYAISRCINSDAGWEKLGSGLVASSSDFARIAFAENYSVSLGHALHEISLPLELAEIAKVHSLVTGDDLSNNEALIKFLNQLPERGFLTGTNRARIIGRGQWALFLQRHLCHALQHNFTFLHYKWGVRDEAREFAAATDEKFGKLRLYPFVRRFNATTEKEYHQAVDEGLPVTVATPHLVAPDIWNHLSSPPKFAARYWPISHPHVNEWHKHNPPPGTAYNPGPRLYHPSLVNRSDTAAVLGQLHELAPYDAPIADGLLENRYHGQDNFQQAEEILRPLIAYSARQNLHLAKHAAADPARYEEIMVRYAKLNPAGYFTLGSYFADRQEAEKAAAYYEKGVELGTDAVFMSNNCDWLVRHYFAKGEREKAEALADRAAEVYSSGGLRAKADLMEMEKKYDEALKYYDRNEERYNQPGPLVGFCVRYKAETGDSRFDKLVQERFKTLFPRGIEKVASKDFQSAPKEGVLISQDNELLQQAGLKKGDMIVALDGIRVYDMTQYQYVRELTNVADMRLIVWNGSEFAEKNVNPPKRRFGVPFSNYYQPAKQ
;
A
#
# COMPACT_ATOMS: atom_id res chain seq x y z
N MET A 1 -6.03 -25.56 61.64
CA MET A 1 -6.78 -24.59 62.46
C MET A 1 -7.90 -24.03 61.61
N SER A 2 -9.13 -24.39 61.98
CA SER A 2 -10.38 -23.91 61.40
C SER A 2 -10.79 -22.60 62.09
N LEU A 3 -11.45 -21.70 61.35
CA LEU A 3 -12.69 -20.94 61.68
C LEU A 3 -12.80 -19.81 60.63
N LEU A 4 -13.60 -19.97 59.56
CA LEU A 4 -15.06 -19.66 59.46
C LEU A 4 -15.29 -18.13 59.51
N THR A 5 -16.02 -17.43 58.63
CA THR A 5 -17.23 -17.65 57.80
C THR A 5 -17.40 -16.36 56.97
N GLY A 6 -17.92 -16.25 55.74
CA GLY A 6 -19.00 -16.94 55.04
C GLY A 6 -20.12 -15.92 54.72
N CYS A 7 -20.45 -15.67 53.44
CA CYS A 7 -21.79 -15.25 53.00
C CYS A 7 -21.97 -15.24 51.46
N ASN A 8 -22.70 -16.27 50.99
CA ASN A 8 -23.55 -16.40 49.80
C ASN A 8 -23.81 -15.17 48.90
N ARG A 9 -23.54 -15.31 47.60
CA ARG A 9 -24.40 -14.76 46.53
C ARG A 9 -24.65 -15.81 45.44
N LYS A 10 -25.93 -15.97 45.10
CA LYS A 10 -26.48 -16.83 44.03
C LYS A 10 -25.94 -16.43 42.64
N PRO A 11 -25.94 -17.34 41.65
CA PRO A 11 -25.69 -16.96 40.26
C PRO A 11 -26.82 -16.03 39.80
N GLN A 12 -26.48 -14.82 39.38
CA GLN A 12 -27.42 -13.94 38.68
C GLN A 12 -27.65 -14.51 37.28
N GLU A 13 -28.91 -14.79 36.95
CA GLU A 13 -29.37 -14.95 35.57
C GLU A 13 -28.92 -13.76 34.70
N PRO A 14 -28.65 -13.98 33.40
CA PRO A 14 -28.13 -12.94 32.53
C PRO A 14 -29.18 -11.85 32.36
N GLN A 15 -29.01 -10.74 33.10
CA GLN A 15 -29.78 -9.53 32.89
C GLN A 15 -29.52 -9.07 31.46
N GLY A 16 -30.60 -9.02 30.68
CA GLY A 16 -30.59 -8.64 29.28
C GLY A 16 -29.77 -7.39 29.04
N ALA A 17 -28.95 -7.46 27.99
CA ALA A 17 -28.19 -6.32 27.50
C ALA A 17 -29.11 -5.09 27.43
N PRO A 18 -28.72 -3.94 27.99
CA PRO A 18 -29.53 -2.74 27.89
C PRO A 18 -29.76 -2.45 26.41
N GLN A 19 -31.04 -2.40 26.02
CA GLN A 19 -31.47 -1.93 24.71
C GLN A 19 -30.78 -0.59 24.45
N ALA A 20 -29.95 -0.57 23.39
CA ALA A 20 -29.29 0.64 22.95
C ALA A 20 -30.35 1.72 22.68
N LYS A 21 -30.13 2.89 23.27
CA LYS A 21 -30.86 4.13 22.93
C LYS A 21 -30.73 4.41 21.41
N PRO A 22 -31.67 5.14 20.80
CA PRO A 22 -31.59 5.50 19.38
C PRO A 22 -30.24 6.16 19.08
N ALA A 23 -29.60 5.75 17.98
CA ALA A 23 -28.26 6.17 17.60
C ALA A 23 -28.12 7.70 17.57
N ALA A 24 -27.04 8.22 18.14
CA ALA A 24 -26.62 9.59 17.85
C ALA A 24 -26.14 9.65 16.39
N ASP A 25 -26.57 10.64 15.61
CA ASP A 25 -26.11 10.85 14.23
C ASP A 25 -24.60 11.14 14.23
N TYR A 26 -23.78 10.11 14.01
CA TYR A 26 -22.32 10.20 14.07
C TYR A 26 -21.74 11.02 12.92
N PHE A 27 -22.36 10.91 11.75
CA PHE A 27 -21.95 11.58 10.52
C PHE A 27 -22.94 12.68 10.16
N ARG A 28 -22.45 13.73 9.49
CA ARG A 28 -23.31 14.82 8.95
C ARG A 28 -23.98 14.42 7.63
N THR A 29 -24.02 13.12 7.35
CA THR A 29 -24.70 12.50 6.21
C THR A 29 -25.79 11.59 6.73
N HIS A 30 -26.76 11.27 5.88
CA HIS A 30 -27.77 10.25 6.20
C HIS A 30 -27.18 8.83 6.28
N PHE A 31 -26.03 8.60 5.66
CA PHE A 31 -25.24 7.37 5.83
C PHE A 31 -24.62 7.30 7.23
N GLN A 32 -24.84 6.18 7.91
CA GLN A 32 -24.24 5.86 9.21
C GLN A 32 -23.22 4.72 9.13
N ASP A 33 -23.23 3.92 8.06
CA ASP A 33 -22.20 2.93 7.76
C ASP A 33 -21.94 2.79 6.24
N GLU A 34 -20.83 2.16 5.89
CA GLU A 34 -20.39 1.96 4.49
C GLU A 34 -21.35 1.07 3.69
N SER A 35 -21.93 0.03 4.30
CA SER A 35 -22.85 -0.90 3.61
C SER A 35 -24.20 -0.24 3.36
N GLN A 36 -24.70 0.56 4.30
CA GLN A 36 -25.86 1.43 4.11
C GLN A 36 -25.63 2.39 2.94
N PHE A 37 -24.47 3.08 2.91
CA PHE A 37 -24.11 3.96 1.80
C PHE A 37 -24.17 3.24 0.44
N ILE A 38 -23.63 2.02 0.35
CA ILE A 38 -23.65 1.24 -0.89
C ILE A 38 -25.10 0.93 -1.30
N VAL A 39 -25.91 0.38 -0.39
CA VAL A 39 -27.33 0.03 -0.66
C VAL A 39 -28.13 1.24 -1.11
N GLU A 40 -28.03 2.35 -0.38
CA GLU A 40 -28.78 3.57 -0.69
C GLU A 40 -28.34 4.20 -2.02
N THR A 41 -27.05 4.15 -2.35
CA THR A 41 -26.53 4.70 -3.60
C THR A 41 -26.98 3.89 -4.81
N VAL A 42 -26.88 2.55 -4.75
CA VAL A 42 -27.37 1.66 -5.81
C VAL A 42 -28.86 1.89 -6.06
N LEU A 43 -29.66 1.91 -4.99
CA LEU A 43 -31.10 2.07 -5.08
C LEU A 43 -31.53 3.48 -5.51
N SER A 44 -30.75 4.51 -5.18
CA SER A 44 -31.00 5.88 -5.64
C SER A 44 -30.79 5.99 -7.16
N ASP A 45 -29.68 5.45 -7.69
CA ASP A 45 -29.44 5.41 -9.14
C ASP A 45 -30.53 4.57 -9.83
N LEU A 46 -30.93 3.42 -9.27
CA LEU A 46 -32.03 2.61 -9.81
C LEU A 46 -33.37 3.33 -9.81
N ALA A 47 -33.73 4.02 -8.74
CA ALA A 47 -34.99 4.76 -8.64
C ALA A 47 -35.06 5.90 -9.66
N GLU A 48 -33.94 6.60 -9.89
CA GLU A 48 -33.84 7.66 -10.88
C GLU A 48 -33.97 7.11 -12.31
N MET A 49 -33.22 6.05 -12.61
CA MET A 49 -33.26 5.42 -13.93
C MET A 49 -34.63 4.79 -14.21
N ALA A 50 -35.24 4.09 -13.26
CA ALA A 50 -36.56 3.47 -13.45
C ALA A 50 -37.67 4.51 -13.69
N SER A 51 -37.63 5.64 -12.98
CA SER A 51 -38.59 6.73 -13.20
C SER A 51 -38.41 7.37 -14.59
N TYR A 52 -37.16 7.54 -15.04
CA TYR A 52 -36.88 8.01 -16.39
C TYR A 52 -37.32 7.01 -17.46
N ALA A 53 -37.08 5.71 -17.26
CA ALA A 53 -37.51 4.63 -18.15
C ALA A 53 -39.03 4.63 -18.40
N GLN A 54 -39.83 4.96 -17.37
CA GLN A 54 -41.29 5.01 -17.46
C GLN A 54 -41.82 6.29 -18.08
N THR A 55 -41.22 7.45 -17.78
CA THR A 55 -41.83 8.76 -18.03
C THR A 55 -41.06 9.65 -19.00
N GLY A 56 -39.85 9.24 -19.39
CA GLY A 56 -38.88 10.08 -20.10
C GLY A 56 -38.38 11.27 -19.26
N LYS A 57 -38.70 11.31 -17.96
CA LYS A 57 -38.35 12.41 -17.06
C LYS A 57 -37.75 11.86 -15.78
N ARG A 58 -36.74 12.56 -15.26
CA ARG A 58 -36.27 12.37 -13.90
C ARG A 58 -37.38 12.72 -12.91
N PRO A 59 -37.48 12.02 -11.77
CA PRO A 59 -38.36 12.42 -10.69
C PRO A 59 -37.87 13.75 -10.10
N ALA A 60 -38.82 14.56 -9.61
CA ALA A 60 -38.51 15.85 -9.00
C ALA A 60 -37.67 15.68 -7.73
N GLU A 61 -38.02 14.68 -6.92
CA GLU A 61 -37.33 14.31 -5.68
C GLU A 61 -37.18 12.79 -5.60
N ILE A 62 -36.01 12.35 -5.14
CA ILE A 62 -35.73 10.97 -4.75
C ILE A 62 -35.15 11.01 -3.34
N SER A 63 -35.70 10.20 -2.45
CA SER A 63 -35.03 9.83 -1.21
C SER A 63 -35.02 8.31 -1.06
N VAL A 64 -33.87 7.79 -0.64
CA VAL A 64 -33.71 6.40 -0.25
C VAL A 64 -33.16 6.41 1.16
N ALA A 65 -33.76 5.61 2.04
CA ALA A 65 -33.28 5.38 3.38
C ALA A 65 -33.24 3.87 3.62
N ALA A 66 -32.11 3.36 4.10
CA ALA A 66 -31.90 1.99 4.50
C ALA A 66 -31.56 1.96 5.98
N THR A 67 -32.41 1.32 6.78
CA THR A 67 -32.15 1.13 8.21
C THR A 67 -31.79 -0.32 8.46
N GLU A 68 -30.61 -0.58 9.01
CA GLU A 68 -30.17 -1.93 9.33
C GLU A 68 -31.10 -2.55 10.37
N ARG A 69 -31.54 -3.78 10.11
CA ARG A 69 -32.43 -4.52 11.00
C ARG A 69 -31.69 -4.95 12.27
N PRO A 70 -32.35 -4.89 13.44
CA PRO A 70 -31.82 -5.49 14.65
C PRO A 70 -31.50 -6.98 14.44
N GLY A 71 -30.34 -7.43 14.93
CA GLY A 71 -29.92 -8.83 14.81
C GLY A 71 -29.18 -9.17 13.52
N SER A 72 -28.93 -8.20 12.64
CA SER A 72 -28.04 -8.36 11.48
C SER A 72 -26.69 -8.93 11.89
N GLN A 73 -26.19 -9.87 11.09
CA GLN A 73 -24.90 -10.52 11.34
C GLN A 73 -23.77 -9.80 10.62
N PHE A 74 -22.56 -9.93 11.16
CA PHE A 74 -21.37 -9.38 10.53
C PHE A 74 -21.21 -9.94 9.11
N ARG A 75 -21.10 -9.04 8.11
CA ARG A 75 -21.01 -9.34 6.67
C ARG A 75 -22.22 -10.07 6.08
N LEU A 76 -23.35 -10.08 6.79
CA LEU A 76 -24.67 -10.51 6.31
C LEU A 76 -25.76 -9.54 6.84
N PRO A 77 -25.65 -8.23 6.57
CA PRO A 77 -26.65 -7.27 7.03
C PRO A 77 -27.97 -7.41 6.27
N SER A 78 -29.04 -7.03 6.94
CA SER A 78 -30.37 -6.84 6.36
C SER A 78 -30.82 -5.41 6.60
N TYR A 79 -31.41 -4.76 5.59
CA TYR A 79 -31.89 -3.39 5.70
C TYR A 79 -33.37 -3.32 5.38
N ASP A 80 -34.13 -2.60 6.21
CA ASP A 80 -35.45 -2.08 5.83
C ASP A 80 -35.25 -0.84 4.96
N VAL A 81 -35.63 -0.95 3.68
CA VAL A 81 -35.44 0.12 2.70
C VAL A 81 -36.76 0.84 2.47
N LYS A 82 -36.71 2.17 2.49
CA LYS A 82 -37.77 3.06 2.01
C LYS A 82 -37.26 3.90 0.84
N ILE A 83 -37.93 3.79 -0.30
CA ILE A 83 -37.70 4.62 -1.49
C ILE A 83 -38.91 5.51 -1.70
N VAL A 84 -38.68 6.81 -1.84
CA VAL A 84 -39.67 7.79 -2.31
C VAL A 84 -39.17 8.34 -3.64
N SER A 85 -39.91 8.12 -4.72
CA SER A 85 -39.61 8.61 -6.06
C SER A 85 -40.87 9.26 -6.66
N GLY A 86 -40.94 10.59 -6.58
CA GLY A 86 -42.18 11.31 -6.88
C GLY A 86 -43.36 10.84 -6.01
N MET A 87 -44.42 10.33 -6.64
CA MET A 87 -45.61 9.79 -5.93
C MET A 87 -45.46 8.33 -5.51
N GLN A 88 -44.43 7.62 -5.99
CA GLN A 88 -44.23 6.22 -5.69
C GLN A 88 -43.46 6.08 -4.37
N VAL A 89 -44.02 5.27 -3.46
CA VAL A 89 -43.36 4.89 -2.21
C VAL A 89 -43.22 3.38 -2.17
N ILE A 90 -41.98 2.89 -2.06
CA ILE A 90 -41.66 1.47 -1.91
C ILE A 90 -41.04 1.28 -0.53
N GLN A 91 -41.56 0.32 0.22
CA GLN A 91 -40.98 -0.06 1.51
C GLN A 91 -40.90 -1.58 1.59
N LYS A 92 -39.68 -2.11 1.57
CA LYS A 92 -39.40 -3.55 1.65
C LYS A 92 -37.95 -3.81 2.06
N PRO A 93 -37.62 -5.02 2.56
CA PRO A 93 -36.25 -5.32 2.92
C PRO A 93 -35.32 -5.57 1.74
N VAL A 94 -34.03 -5.45 2.00
CA VAL A 94 -32.95 -6.08 1.23
C VAL A 94 -32.09 -6.93 2.16
N GLU A 95 -31.96 -8.21 1.84
CA GLU A 95 -31.11 -9.16 2.55
C GLU A 95 -29.78 -9.29 1.78
N VAL A 96 -28.67 -8.83 2.35
CA VAL A 96 -27.36 -8.89 1.70
C VAL A 96 -26.77 -10.30 1.84
N SER A 97 -27.33 -11.23 1.05
CA SER A 97 -27.00 -12.66 1.03
C SER A 97 -25.98 -13.05 -0.06
N ALA A 98 -25.59 -12.10 -0.89
CA ALA A 98 -24.60 -12.21 -1.96
C ALA A 98 -23.61 -11.04 -1.85
N PRO A 99 -22.58 -10.94 -2.72
CA PRO A 99 -21.74 -9.74 -2.78
C PRO A 99 -22.61 -8.49 -2.86
N ILE A 100 -22.33 -7.48 -2.02
CA ILE A 100 -23.24 -6.33 -1.86
C ILE A 100 -23.50 -5.55 -3.16
N TRP A 101 -22.58 -5.61 -4.13
CA TRP A 101 -22.76 -5.00 -5.45
C TRP A 101 -23.27 -5.99 -6.52
N ALA A 102 -23.73 -7.18 -6.15
CA ALA A 102 -24.33 -8.14 -7.08
C ALA A 102 -25.66 -7.58 -7.63
N PRO A 103 -25.83 -7.43 -8.97
CA PRO A 103 -27.05 -6.88 -9.56
C PRO A 103 -28.33 -7.63 -9.15
N GLU A 104 -28.23 -8.93 -8.90
CA GLU A 104 -29.33 -9.81 -8.47
C GLU A 104 -30.01 -9.34 -7.19
N LEU A 105 -29.25 -8.77 -6.24
CA LEU A 105 -29.78 -8.29 -4.96
C LEU A 105 -30.81 -7.16 -5.15
N TYR A 106 -30.69 -6.42 -6.25
CA TYR A 106 -31.48 -5.22 -6.52
C TYR A 106 -32.51 -5.41 -7.65
N GLU A 107 -32.53 -6.58 -8.28
CA GLU A 107 -33.40 -6.86 -9.43
C GLU A 107 -34.89 -6.74 -9.07
N ASP A 108 -35.29 -7.24 -7.89
CA ASP A 108 -36.67 -7.12 -7.41
C ASP A 108 -37.08 -5.66 -7.13
N PHE A 109 -36.15 -4.82 -6.66
CA PHE A 109 -36.38 -3.37 -6.54
C PHE A 109 -36.58 -2.73 -7.92
N ALA A 110 -35.72 -3.04 -8.89
CA ALA A 110 -35.85 -2.54 -10.25
C ALA A 110 -37.19 -2.94 -10.89
N ARG A 111 -37.66 -4.19 -10.70
CA ARG A 111 -39.00 -4.63 -11.16
C ARG A 111 -40.12 -3.84 -10.50
N THR A 112 -40.05 -3.65 -9.18
CA THR A 112 -41.07 -2.92 -8.42
C THR A 112 -41.14 -1.45 -8.83
N LEU A 113 -39.98 -0.81 -9.02
CA LEU A 113 -39.87 0.59 -9.46
C LEU A 113 -40.45 0.78 -10.85
N LEU A 114 -40.15 -0.12 -11.80
CA LEU A 114 -40.70 -0.06 -13.15
C LEU A 114 -42.21 -0.28 -13.20
N ALA A 115 -42.83 -0.98 -12.23
CA ALA A 115 -44.27 -1.25 -12.04
C ALA A 115 -45.04 -1.90 -13.22
N ARG A 116 -44.73 -1.55 -14.46
CA ARG A 116 -45.17 -2.06 -15.75
C ARG A 116 -43.96 -2.12 -16.68
N SER A 117 -43.97 -3.01 -17.66
CA SER A 117 -42.93 -3.01 -18.69
C SER A 117 -42.97 -1.67 -19.44
N PRO A 118 -41.86 -0.91 -19.48
CA PRO A 118 -41.82 0.34 -20.21
C PRO A 118 -41.88 0.05 -21.72
N GLU A 119 -42.21 1.07 -22.52
CA GLU A 119 -42.29 0.90 -23.98
C GLU A 119 -40.97 0.37 -24.56
N ALA A 120 -41.09 -0.57 -25.49
CA ALA A 120 -39.94 -1.22 -26.10
C ALA A 120 -39.15 -0.20 -26.94
N SER A 121 -37.89 0.03 -26.57
CA SER A 121 -36.96 0.83 -27.37
C SER A 121 -36.39 0.04 -28.55
N ARG A 122 -35.85 0.76 -29.54
CA ARG A 122 -35.05 0.15 -30.61
C ARG A 122 -33.82 -0.50 -29.98
N ARG A 123 -33.69 -1.82 -30.13
CA ARG A 123 -32.59 -2.60 -29.56
C ARG A 123 -31.33 -2.47 -30.40
N GLN A 124 -30.20 -2.20 -29.74
CA GLN A 124 -28.87 -2.41 -30.29
C GLN A 124 -28.59 -3.90 -30.46
N ASP A 125 -27.56 -4.20 -31.25
CA ASP A 125 -27.05 -5.56 -31.39
C ASP A 125 -26.41 -6.01 -30.06
N ARG A 126 -26.88 -7.15 -29.52
CA ARG A 126 -26.37 -7.75 -28.29
C ARG A 126 -24.93 -8.25 -28.42
N ASN A 127 -24.46 -8.40 -29.67
CA ASN A 127 -23.09 -8.77 -30.02
C ASN A 127 -22.26 -7.55 -30.48
N ASP A 128 -22.76 -6.32 -30.32
CA ASP A 128 -21.95 -5.13 -30.57
C ASP A 128 -20.81 -5.05 -29.55
N LEU A 129 -19.57 -5.19 -30.04
CA LEU A 129 -18.35 -5.12 -29.24
C LEU A 129 -17.64 -3.78 -29.36
N SER A 130 -18.25 -2.78 -30.00
CA SER A 130 -17.61 -1.51 -30.36
C SER A 130 -17.04 -0.77 -29.15
N VAL A 131 -17.79 -0.68 -28.04
CA VAL A 131 -17.32 -0.07 -26.79
C VAL A 131 -16.15 -0.84 -26.16
N LEU A 132 -16.21 -2.18 -26.13
CA LEU A 132 -15.14 -3.01 -25.58
C LEU A 132 -13.86 -2.86 -26.41
N VAL A 133 -13.97 -2.86 -27.73
CA VAL A 133 -12.81 -2.66 -28.62
C VAL A 133 -12.22 -1.26 -28.45
N ALA A 134 -13.07 -0.22 -28.43
CA ALA A 134 -12.62 1.17 -28.25
C ALA A 134 -11.84 1.37 -26.94
N LEU A 135 -12.33 0.78 -25.85
CA LEU A 135 -11.75 0.95 -24.51
C LEU A 135 -10.48 0.10 -24.25
N THR A 136 -9.93 -0.58 -25.25
CA THR A 136 -8.62 -1.27 -25.13
C THR A 136 -7.44 -0.29 -25.08
N ASP A 137 -7.63 0.96 -25.52
CA ASP A 137 -6.62 2.01 -25.33
C ASP A 137 -6.64 2.59 -23.90
N LEU A 138 -7.74 2.40 -23.17
CA LEU A 138 -7.99 2.86 -21.80
C LEU A 138 -7.67 4.34 -21.53
N GLN A 139 -7.73 5.22 -22.54
CA GLN A 139 -7.46 6.65 -22.35
C GLN A 139 -8.63 7.38 -21.70
N ALA A 140 -8.34 8.39 -20.86
CA ALA A 140 -9.40 9.27 -20.34
C ALA A 140 -10.25 9.88 -21.45
N SER A 141 -9.64 10.30 -22.55
CA SER A 141 -10.36 10.88 -23.69
C SER A 141 -11.28 9.87 -24.37
N THR A 142 -10.86 8.62 -24.49
CA THR A 142 -11.64 7.56 -25.12
C THR A 142 -12.79 7.11 -24.21
N ILE A 143 -12.53 6.97 -22.91
CA ILE A 143 -13.57 6.74 -21.89
C ILE A 143 -14.61 7.85 -21.92
N GLU A 144 -14.18 9.12 -21.98
CA GLU A 144 -15.09 10.26 -22.01
C GLU A 144 -15.86 10.37 -23.33
N ALA A 145 -15.25 10.05 -24.47
CA ALA A 145 -15.94 9.98 -25.76
C ALA A 145 -17.03 8.89 -25.77
N GLU A 146 -16.72 7.68 -25.30
CA GLU A 146 -17.69 6.59 -25.20
C GLU A 146 -18.77 6.89 -24.15
N ASN A 147 -18.42 7.53 -23.04
CA ASN A 147 -19.35 8.06 -22.05
C ASN A 147 -20.35 9.03 -22.70
N GLN A 148 -19.90 10.00 -23.48
CA GLN A 148 -20.75 10.95 -24.22
C GLN A 148 -21.65 10.24 -25.24
N ARG A 149 -21.06 9.35 -26.05
CA ARG A 149 -21.76 8.61 -27.11
C ARG A 149 -22.89 7.77 -26.53
N ILE A 150 -22.60 6.93 -25.54
CA ILE A 150 -23.58 6.02 -24.95
C ILE A 150 -24.61 6.77 -24.11
N SER A 151 -24.21 7.83 -23.39
CA SER A 151 -25.16 8.71 -22.70
C SER A 151 -26.16 9.34 -23.68
N SER A 152 -25.71 9.80 -24.85
CA SER A 152 -26.59 10.36 -25.89
C SER A 152 -27.53 9.30 -26.49
N LEU A 153 -27.07 8.05 -26.61
CA LEU A 153 -27.94 6.94 -27.03
C LEU A 153 -28.99 6.62 -25.97
N LEU A 154 -28.63 6.63 -24.68
CA LEU A 154 -29.56 6.43 -23.57
C LEU A 154 -30.64 7.52 -23.51
N GLU A 155 -30.32 8.78 -23.85
CA GLU A 155 -31.33 9.85 -23.93
C GLU A 155 -32.44 9.55 -24.95
N THR A 156 -32.16 8.74 -25.98
CA THR A 156 -33.13 8.42 -27.05
C THR A 156 -33.73 7.02 -26.95
N ASN A 157 -33.00 6.07 -26.34
CA ASN A 157 -33.39 4.66 -26.25
C ASN A 157 -33.12 4.11 -24.84
N PHE A 158 -33.60 4.80 -23.82
CA PHE A 158 -33.30 4.49 -22.43
C PHE A 158 -33.67 3.06 -22.04
N ASN A 159 -34.74 2.48 -22.60
CA ASN A 159 -35.19 1.13 -22.23
C ASN A 159 -34.45 0.01 -22.97
N ASP A 160 -33.36 0.31 -23.68
CA ASP A 160 -32.52 -0.69 -24.31
C ASP A 160 -31.56 -1.35 -23.29
N PRO A 161 -31.73 -2.65 -22.96
CA PRO A 161 -30.85 -3.33 -22.02
C PRO A 161 -29.38 -3.32 -22.47
N VAL A 162 -29.10 -3.32 -23.78
CA VAL A 162 -27.71 -3.35 -24.28
C VAL A 162 -26.99 -2.03 -23.99
N LEU A 163 -27.68 -0.90 -24.02
CA LEU A 163 -27.07 0.39 -23.69
C LEU A 163 -26.71 0.50 -22.20
N HIS A 164 -27.52 -0.11 -21.32
CA HIS A 164 -27.18 -0.22 -19.90
C HIS A 164 -25.99 -1.16 -19.67
N GLU A 165 -25.90 -2.28 -20.41
CA GLU A 165 -24.70 -3.14 -20.39
C GLU A 165 -23.45 -2.38 -20.85
N MET A 166 -23.54 -1.60 -21.94
CA MET A 166 -22.43 -0.76 -22.43
C MET A 166 -22.04 0.32 -21.42
N ALA A 167 -23.01 0.93 -20.73
CA ALA A 167 -22.73 1.89 -19.67
C ALA A 167 -21.96 1.26 -18.50
N ALA A 168 -22.30 0.03 -18.12
CA ALA A 168 -21.56 -0.71 -17.10
C ALA A 168 -20.12 -1.03 -17.56
N VAL A 169 -19.89 -1.32 -18.85
CA VAL A 169 -18.53 -1.46 -19.42
C VAL A 169 -17.73 -0.17 -19.29
N VAL A 170 -18.31 0.99 -19.62
CA VAL A 170 -17.64 2.31 -19.51
C VAL A 170 -17.24 2.60 -18.06
N LEU A 171 -18.12 2.33 -17.09
CA LEU A 171 -17.81 2.49 -15.67
C LEU A 171 -16.75 1.51 -15.18
N GLY A 172 -16.79 0.26 -15.66
CA GLY A 172 -15.79 -0.75 -15.33
C GLY A 172 -14.41 -0.37 -15.84
N ALA A 173 -14.30 0.09 -17.08
CA ALA A 173 -13.06 0.60 -17.67
C ALA A 173 -12.53 1.84 -16.90
N PHE A 174 -13.42 2.77 -16.54
CA PHE A 174 -13.07 3.92 -15.70
C PHE A 174 -12.52 3.50 -14.33
N ALA A 175 -13.20 2.59 -13.63
CA ALA A 175 -12.80 2.13 -12.32
C ALA A 175 -11.50 1.29 -12.35
N LEU A 176 -11.22 0.57 -13.44
CA LEU A 176 -9.97 -0.17 -13.61
C LEU A 176 -8.73 0.73 -13.73
N ARG A 177 -8.90 2.03 -13.98
CA ARG A 177 -7.82 3.03 -13.98
C ARG A 177 -7.55 3.63 -12.59
N GLU A 178 -8.27 3.21 -11.56
CA GLU A 178 -8.08 3.74 -10.20
C GLU A 178 -6.82 3.12 -9.57
N PHE A 179 -5.77 3.93 -9.44
CA PHE A 179 -4.47 3.57 -8.88
C PHE A 179 -3.96 4.63 -7.89
N ALA A 180 -4.86 5.35 -7.21
CA ALA A 180 -4.50 6.43 -6.28
C ALA A 180 -3.94 5.98 -4.91
N GLY A 181 -3.32 4.79 -4.82
CA GLY A 181 -2.65 4.32 -3.59
C GLY A 181 -3.51 4.42 -2.33
N ASP A 182 -3.04 5.17 -1.32
CA ASP A 182 -3.76 5.41 -0.07
C ASP A 182 -5.13 6.10 -0.27
N PHE A 183 -5.32 6.80 -1.40
CA PHE A 183 -6.57 7.43 -1.80
C PHE A 183 -7.45 6.52 -2.68
N TYR A 184 -7.11 5.25 -2.93
CA TYR A 184 -7.87 4.35 -3.79
C TYR A 184 -9.35 4.20 -3.34
N ASP A 185 -10.30 4.47 -4.25
CA ASP A 185 -11.72 4.25 -4.02
C ASP A 185 -12.55 4.12 -5.31
N VAL A 186 -13.16 2.95 -5.52
CA VAL A 186 -14.06 2.66 -6.64
C VAL A 186 -15.51 2.37 -6.21
N ARG A 187 -15.90 2.67 -4.97
CA ARG A 187 -17.26 2.35 -4.46
C ARG A 187 -18.36 3.03 -5.28
N SER A 188 -18.19 4.30 -5.63
CA SER A 188 -19.17 5.04 -6.44
C SER A 188 -19.41 4.42 -7.84
N PRO A 189 -18.37 4.16 -8.67
CA PRO A 189 -18.60 3.49 -9.96
C PRO A 189 -19.13 2.06 -9.79
N LEU A 190 -18.73 1.31 -8.76
CA LEU A 190 -19.32 -0.01 -8.45
C LEU A 190 -20.83 0.08 -8.24
N CYS A 191 -21.30 1.02 -7.40
CA CYS A 191 -22.73 1.23 -7.17
C CYS A 191 -23.50 1.51 -8.47
N ARG A 192 -22.96 2.36 -9.34
CA ARG A 192 -23.60 2.69 -10.61
C ARG A 192 -23.59 1.53 -11.61
N MET A 193 -22.49 0.79 -11.70
CA MET A 193 -22.42 -0.44 -12.52
C MET A 193 -23.51 -1.42 -12.11
N THR A 194 -23.66 -1.66 -10.80
CA THR A 194 -24.70 -2.54 -10.24
C THR A 194 -26.09 -2.07 -10.65
N ALA A 195 -26.37 -0.76 -10.54
CA ALA A 195 -27.66 -0.19 -10.92
C ALA A 195 -27.97 -0.37 -12.42
N HIS A 196 -27.01 -0.09 -13.31
CA HIS A 196 -27.21 -0.31 -14.76
C HIS A 196 -27.44 -1.79 -15.09
N LEU A 197 -26.65 -2.69 -14.51
CA LEU A 197 -26.79 -4.13 -14.76
C LEU A 197 -28.11 -4.69 -14.20
N ALA A 198 -28.54 -4.26 -13.02
CA ALA A 198 -29.82 -4.67 -12.45
C ALA A 198 -31.00 -4.20 -13.34
N LEU A 199 -30.95 -2.97 -13.84
CA LEU A 199 -31.95 -2.46 -14.77
C LEU A 199 -31.93 -3.21 -16.12
N ALA A 200 -30.74 -3.45 -16.69
CA ALA A 200 -30.58 -4.21 -17.94
C ALA A 200 -31.22 -5.61 -17.86
N ARG A 201 -31.02 -6.32 -16.74
CA ARG A 201 -31.63 -7.64 -16.51
C ARG A 201 -33.14 -7.59 -16.56
N VAL A 202 -33.75 -6.59 -15.91
CA VAL A 202 -35.22 -6.44 -15.91
C VAL A 202 -35.73 -6.08 -17.31
N LEU A 203 -35.08 -5.13 -18.00
CA LEU A 203 -35.45 -4.71 -19.35
C LEU A 203 -35.28 -5.82 -20.40
N SER A 204 -34.34 -6.75 -20.19
CA SER A 204 -34.11 -7.90 -21.06
C SER A 204 -35.20 -8.99 -20.98
N GLY A 205 -36.12 -8.88 -20.01
CA GLY A 205 -37.17 -9.88 -19.78
C GLY A 205 -36.64 -11.25 -19.34
N GLY A 206 -35.48 -11.30 -18.68
CA GLY A 206 -34.82 -12.55 -18.28
C GLY A 206 -33.98 -13.21 -19.36
N SER A 207 -33.75 -12.54 -20.49
CA SER A 207 -32.76 -13.00 -21.48
C SER A 207 -31.36 -12.97 -20.87
N ALA A 208 -30.49 -13.89 -21.31
CA ALA A 208 -29.08 -13.85 -20.89
C ALA A 208 -28.42 -12.50 -21.22
N ALA A 209 -27.39 -12.10 -20.49
CA ALA A 209 -26.63 -10.89 -20.80
C ALA A 209 -25.99 -10.97 -22.21
N GLY A 210 -25.89 -9.83 -22.89
CA GLY A 210 -25.10 -9.69 -24.11
C GLY A 210 -23.59 -9.80 -23.85
N ALA A 211 -22.78 -9.62 -24.88
CA ALA A 211 -21.32 -9.65 -24.72
C ALA A 211 -20.82 -8.54 -23.78
N ASN A 212 -21.41 -7.34 -23.88
CA ASN A 212 -21.13 -6.22 -22.98
C ASN A 212 -21.52 -6.54 -21.54
N GLY A 213 -22.71 -7.09 -21.29
CA GLY A 213 -23.15 -7.44 -19.94
C GLY A 213 -22.28 -8.50 -19.29
N ARG A 214 -21.88 -9.54 -20.03
CA ARG A 214 -20.95 -10.56 -19.53
C ARG A 214 -19.57 -9.98 -19.21
N ALA A 215 -19.03 -9.11 -20.06
CA ALA A 215 -17.75 -8.44 -19.79
C ALA A 215 -17.83 -7.51 -18.57
N ALA A 216 -18.89 -6.70 -18.48
CA ALA A 216 -19.12 -5.80 -17.35
C ALA A 216 -19.28 -6.56 -16.02
N GLU A 217 -19.93 -7.73 -16.02
CA GLU A 217 -20.03 -8.58 -14.84
C GLU A 217 -18.66 -9.08 -14.36
N VAL A 218 -17.77 -9.48 -15.28
CA VAL A 218 -16.41 -9.87 -14.92
C VAL A 218 -15.60 -8.68 -14.40
N MET A 219 -15.73 -7.49 -15.00
CA MET A 219 -15.12 -6.26 -14.48
C MET A 219 -15.61 -5.94 -13.07
N LEU A 220 -16.92 -6.05 -12.85
CA LEU A 220 -17.56 -5.79 -11.57
C LEU A 220 -17.01 -6.73 -10.47
N LEU A 221 -16.93 -8.03 -10.75
CA LEU A 221 -16.34 -9.01 -9.83
C LEU A 221 -14.84 -8.78 -9.57
N THR A 222 -14.10 -8.40 -10.62
CA THR A 222 -12.67 -8.05 -10.53
C THR A 222 -12.45 -6.84 -9.62
N LEU A 223 -13.27 -5.80 -9.74
CA LEU A 223 -13.19 -4.58 -8.94
C LEU A 223 -13.60 -4.79 -7.47
N MET A 224 -14.47 -5.76 -7.19
CA MET A 224 -14.77 -6.25 -5.84
C MET A 224 -13.71 -7.19 -5.27
N ASN A 225 -12.68 -7.53 -6.06
CA ASN A 225 -11.65 -8.52 -5.76
C ASN A 225 -12.19 -9.95 -5.56
N ASN A 226 -13.33 -10.31 -6.14
CA ASN A 226 -13.87 -11.68 -6.10
C ASN A 226 -13.22 -12.52 -7.21
N GLN A 227 -11.89 -12.71 -7.10
CA GLN A 227 -11.02 -13.24 -8.16
C GLN A 227 -11.47 -14.61 -8.67
N LYS A 228 -11.86 -15.53 -7.77
CA LYS A 228 -12.27 -16.89 -8.16
C LYS A 228 -13.44 -16.86 -9.14
N THR A 229 -14.54 -16.21 -8.76
CA THR A 229 -15.75 -16.11 -9.59
C THR A 229 -15.51 -15.25 -10.83
N ALA A 230 -14.69 -14.20 -10.74
CA ALA A 230 -14.31 -13.40 -11.90
C ALA A 230 -13.62 -14.27 -12.97
N LEU A 231 -12.65 -15.10 -12.57
CA LEU A 231 -11.91 -15.99 -13.48
C LEU A 231 -12.80 -17.10 -14.06
N GLU A 232 -13.70 -17.68 -13.26
CA GLU A 232 -14.69 -18.67 -13.73
C GLU A 232 -15.58 -18.09 -14.84
N LYS A 233 -16.08 -16.86 -14.67
CA LYS A 233 -16.91 -16.19 -15.69
C LYS A 233 -16.10 -15.68 -16.88
N LEU A 234 -14.82 -15.33 -16.65
CA LEU A 234 -13.92 -14.86 -17.70
C LEU A 234 -13.71 -15.92 -18.80
N ALA A 235 -13.72 -17.21 -18.44
CA ALA A 235 -13.61 -18.31 -19.39
C ALA A 235 -14.68 -18.25 -20.50
N GLY A 236 -15.87 -17.72 -20.20
CA GLY A 236 -16.95 -17.55 -21.16
C GLY A 236 -16.71 -16.48 -22.24
N LEU A 237 -15.64 -15.68 -22.12
CA LEU A 237 -15.26 -14.63 -23.07
C LEU A 237 -14.08 -15.01 -23.96
N GLU A 238 -13.38 -16.12 -23.66
CA GLU A 238 -12.14 -16.52 -24.34
C GLU A 238 -12.31 -16.86 -25.83
N SER A 239 -13.49 -17.33 -26.21
CA SER A 239 -13.79 -17.73 -27.59
C SER A 239 -13.98 -16.54 -28.55
N GLU A 240 -14.17 -15.32 -28.03
CA GLU A 240 -14.33 -14.12 -28.84
C GLU A 240 -12.97 -13.42 -29.04
N ALA A 241 -12.41 -13.56 -30.24
CA ALA A 241 -11.09 -13.03 -30.57
C ALA A 241 -10.95 -11.52 -30.33
N LYS A 242 -12.02 -10.74 -30.57
CA LYS A 242 -12.00 -9.28 -30.33
C LYS A 242 -11.91 -8.91 -28.85
N LEU A 243 -12.25 -9.83 -27.95
CA LEU A 243 -12.17 -9.62 -26.50
C LEU A 243 -10.87 -10.12 -25.89
N LYS A 244 -9.94 -10.65 -26.70
CA LYS A 244 -8.66 -11.16 -26.21
C LYS A 244 -7.88 -10.15 -25.35
N PRO A 245 -7.81 -8.84 -25.68
CA PRO A 245 -7.16 -7.85 -24.81
C PRO A 245 -7.80 -7.74 -23.42
N TRP A 246 -9.14 -7.73 -23.35
CA TRP A 246 -9.87 -7.73 -22.08
C TRP A 246 -9.67 -9.01 -21.29
N VAL A 247 -9.65 -10.16 -21.97
CA VAL A 247 -9.40 -11.45 -21.33
C VAL A 247 -8.02 -11.50 -20.70
N ASN A 248 -6.99 -11.05 -21.43
CA ASN A 248 -5.63 -11.01 -20.93
C ASN A 248 -5.51 -10.03 -19.75
N ALA A 249 -6.06 -8.83 -19.89
CA ALA A 249 -6.00 -7.78 -18.87
C ALA A 249 -6.71 -8.16 -17.57
N LEU A 250 -7.94 -8.68 -17.65
CA LEU A 250 -8.72 -9.10 -16.48
C LEU A 250 -8.12 -10.34 -15.81
N ARG A 251 -7.57 -11.29 -16.57
CA ARG A 251 -6.83 -12.44 -15.99
C ARG A 251 -5.61 -11.96 -15.22
N THR A 252 -4.83 -11.07 -15.84
CA THR A 252 -3.62 -10.49 -15.23
C THR A 252 -3.98 -9.71 -13.96
N ARG A 253 -5.05 -8.91 -13.99
CA ARG A 253 -5.54 -8.16 -12.83
C ARG A 253 -5.97 -9.06 -11.67
N ASN A 254 -6.64 -10.19 -11.94
CA ASN A 254 -7.13 -11.09 -10.90
C ASN A 254 -6.08 -12.06 -10.35
N THR A 255 -5.07 -12.43 -11.14
CA THR A 255 -4.05 -13.43 -10.74
C THR A 255 -2.72 -12.80 -10.37
N TYR A 256 -2.47 -11.56 -10.82
CA TYR A 256 -1.15 -10.93 -10.84
C TYR A 256 -0.10 -11.68 -11.66
N ASP A 257 -0.49 -12.69 -12.46
CA ASP A 257 0.44 -13.42 -13.32
C ASP A 257 0.74 -12.61 -14.58
N TYR A 258 1.86 -11.89 -14.54
CA TYR A 258 2.32 -11.02 -15.63
C TYR A 258 3.04 -11.78 -16.76
N ARG A 259 3.27 -13.09 -16.63
CA ARG A 259 4.13 -13.84 -17.55
C ARG A 259 3.53 -13.96 -18.96
N GLY A 260 2.21 -14.06 -19.07
CA GLY A 260 1.51 -14.17 -20.36
C GLY A 260 1.57 -12.91 -21.24
N TRP A 261 2.06 -11.79 -20.72
CA TRP A 261 2.18 -10.55 -21.50
C TRP A 261 3.27 -10.64 -22.60
N GLN A 262 4.35 -11.40 -22.36
CA GLN A 262 5.44 -11.54 -23.34
C GLN A 262 5.00 -12.24 -24.63
N ASP A 263 3.92 -13.02 -24.55
CA ASP A 263 3.34 -13.73 -25.70
C ASP A 263 2.40 -12.83 -26.53
N ALA A 264 2.05 -11.64 -26.03
CA ALA A 264 1.21 -10.67 -26.73
C ALA A 264 2.09 -9.82 -27.68
N GLY A 265 2.28 -10.26 -28.92
CA GLY A 265 3.22 -9.60 -29.86
C GLY A 265 3.03 -8.09 -30.10
N ASN A 266 1.84 -7.54 -29.84
CA ASN A 266 1.59 -6.09 -29.81
C ASN A 266 0.51 -5.78 -28.76
N PRO A 267 0.88 -5.59 -27.48
CA PRO A 267 -0.09 -5.45 -26.39
C PRO A 267 -0.81 -4.10 -26.49
N THR A 268 -2.10 -4.12 -26.19
CA THR A 268 -2.88 -2.87 -26.05
C THR A 268 -2.42 -2.09 -24.81
N ARG A 269 -2.82 -0.81 -24.71
CA ARG A 269 -2.51 -0.01 -23.51
C ARG A 269 -3.18 -0.60 -22.26
N LEU A 270 -4.41 -1.09 -22.37
CA LEU A 270 -5.09 -1.83 -21.31
C LEU A 270 -4.23 -3.00 -20.80
N GLU A 271 -3.73 -3.85 -21.70
CA GLU A 271 -2.87 -4.99 -21.33
C GLU A 271 -1.56 -4.53 -20.69
N SER A 272 -0.95 -3.46 -21.22
CA SER A 272 0.30 -2.90 -20.70
C SER A 272 0.14 -2.33 -19.28
N ILE A 273 -0.97 -1.66 -19.00
CA ILE A 273 -1.31 -1.15 -17.66
C ILE A 273 -1.47 -2.32 -16.68
N MET A 274 -2.24 -3.35 -17.05
CA MET A 274 -2.47 -4.49 -16.15
C MET A 274 -1.22 -5.35 -15.96
N TYR A 275 -0.40 -5.51 -17.00
CA TYR A 275 0.93 -6.10 -16.89
C TYR A 275 1.78 -5.35 -15.88
N TYR A 276 1.90 -4.02 -16.04
CA TYR A 276 2.75 -3.21 -15.18
C TYR A 276 2.27 -3.21 -13.72
N TYR A 277 0.95 -3.17 -13.52
CA TYR A 277 0.35 -3.36 -12.21
C TYR A 277 0.74 -4.70 -11.58
N ALA A 278 0.58 -5.80 -12.32
CA ALA A 278 0.86 -7.14 -11.81
C ALA A 278 2.34 -7.37 -11.48
N ILE A 279 3.26 -6.92 -12.34
CA ILE A 279 4.70 -7.06 -12.09
C ILE A 279 5.15 -6.17 -10.93
N SER A 280 4.59 -4.95 -10.79
CA SER A 280 4.90 -4.04 -9.67
C SER A 280 4.53 -4.65 -8.32
N ARG A 281 3.37 -5.35 -8.26
CA ARG A 281 2.90 -6.07 -7.08
C ARG A 281 3.72 -7.32 -6.76
N CYS A 282 4.08 -8.10 -7.78
CA CYS A 282 4.78 -9.37 -7.59
C CYS A 282 6.28 -9.20 -7.32
N ILE A 283 6.88 -8.14 -7.85
CA ILE A 283 8.31 -7.83 -7.73
C ILE A 283 8.47 -6.45 -7.07
N ASN A 284 8.48 -5.38 -7.86
CA ASN A 284 8.56 -3.97 -7.46
C ASN A 284 8.28 -3.08 -8.69
N SER A 285 8.11 -1.77 -8.50
CA SER A 285 7.80 -0.83 -9.58
C SER A 285 8.95 -0.68 -10.58
N ASP A 286 10.19 -0.88 -10.15
CA ASP A 286 11.34 -0.89 -11.06
C ASP A 286 11.23 -2.04 -12.08
N ALA A 287 10.68 -3.18 -11.66
CA ALA A 287 10.47 -4.32 -12.52
C ALA A 287 9.42 -4.01 -13.59
N GLY A 288 9.86 -4.00 -14.84
CA GLY A 288 9.00 -3.78 -16.00
C GLY A 288 8.93 -2.33 -16.47
N TRP A 289 9.41 -1.35 -15.69
CA TRP A 289 9.42 0.07 -16.10
C TRP A 289 10.16 0.28 -17.43
N GLU A 290 11.39 -0.24 -17.52
CA GLU A 290 12.19 -0.16 -18.76
C GLU A 290 11.54 -0.93 -19.92
N LYS A 291 10.86 -2.05 -19.64
CA LYS A 291 10.21 -2.89 -20.66
C LYS A 291 9.03 -2.18 -21.34
N LEU A 292 8.38 -1.25 -20.65
CA LEU A 292 7.33 -0.43 -21.24
C LEU A 292 7.88 0.56 -22.27
N GLY A 293 9.14 0.98 -22.12
CA GLY A 293 9.77 2.01 -22.93
C GLY A 293 9.35 3.43 -22.55
N SER A 294 10.29 4.38 -22.67
CA SER A 294 10.12 5.78 -22.24
C SER A 294 8.93 6.49 -22.90
N GLY A 295 8.67 6.21 -24.18
CA GLY A 295 7.55 6.81 -24.91
C GLY A 295 6.18 6.40 -24.37
N LEU A 296 6.01 5.14 -23.95
CA LEU A 296 4.74 4.66 -23.41
C LEU A 296 4.50 5.22 -22.00
N VAL A 297 5.51 5.17 -21.12
CA VAL A 297 5.37 5.69 -19.74
C VAL A 297 5.12 7.19 -19.70
N ALA A 298 5.72 7.96 -20.63
CA ALA A 298 5.47 9.40 -20.74
C ALA A 298 4.10 9.73 -21.36
N SER A 299 3.37 8.76 -21.91
CA SER A 299 2.08 8.97 -22.58
C SER A 299 0.85 8.78 -21.69
N SER A 300 1.01 8.29 -20.46
CA SER A 300 -0.09 8.07 -19.52
C SER A 300 0.35 8.22 -18.07
N SER A 301 -0.47 8.90 -17.27
CA SER A 301 -0.33 8.99 -15.81
C SER A 301 -0.46 7.62 -15.11
N ASP A 302 -1.14 6.65 -15.72
CA ASP A 302 -1.44 5.33 -15.11
C ASP A 302 -0.18 4.59 -14.66
N PHE A 303 0.91 4.67 -15.42
CA PHE A 303 2.17 4.03 -15.05
C PHE A 303 2.81 4.70 -13.82
N ALA A 304 2.82 6.02 -13.75
CA ALA A 304 3.34 6.73 -12.58
C ALA A 304 2.47 6.46 -11.32
N ARG A 305 1.14 6.42 -11.49
CA ARG A 305 0.20 6.08 -10.41
C ARG A 305 0.49 4.69 -9.82
N ILE A 306 0.61 3.68 -10.68
CA ILE A 306 0.96 2.31 -10.29
C ILE A 306 2.32 2.27 -9.60
N ALA A 307 3.33 2.94 -10.18
CA ALA A 307 4.69 2.93 -9.65
C ALA A 307 4.76 3.50 -8.23
N PHE A 308 4.04 4.59 -7.96
CA PHE A 308 3.97 5.21 -6.63
C PHE A 308 3.20 4.37 -5.61
N ALA A 309 2.18 3.61 -6.04
CA ALA A 309 1.40 2.77 -5.14
C ALA A 309 2.17 1.54 -4.62
N GLU A 310 3.36 1.26 -5.17
CA GLU A 310 4.19 0.11 -4.81
C GLU A 310 5.62 0.55 -4.43
N ASN A 311 6.51 -0.39 -4.11
CA ASN A 311 7.90 -0.09 -3.78
C ASN A 311 8.72 0.26 -5.03
N TYR A 312 9.46 1.38 -4.99
CA TYR A 312 10.35 1.85 -6.06
C TYR A 312 11.73 2.31 -5.54
N SER A 313 12.76 2.22 -6.39
CA SER A 313 14.13 2.70 -6.12
C SER A 313 14.26 4.23 -6.13
N VAL A 314 15.40 4.75 -5.68
CA VAL A 314 15.70 6.19 -5.79
C VAL A 314 15.78 6.61 -7.27
N SER A 315 16.36 5.77 -8.13
CA SER A 315 16.50 6.07 -9.56
C SER A 315 15.15 6.20 -10.25
N LEU A 316 14.22 5.26 -10.04
CA LEU A 316 12.87 5.38 -10.55
C LEU A 316 12.14 6.57 -9.90
N GLY A 317 12.39 6.84 -8.62
CA GLY A 317 11.84 8.00 -7.91
C GLY A 317 12.16 9.35 -8.60
N HIS A 318 13.36 9.53 -9.14
CA HIS A 318 13.71 10.72 -9.92
C HIS A 318 12.87 10.85 -11.20
N ALA A 319 12.75 9.76 -11.97
CA ALA A 319 11.94 9.76 -13.19
C ALA A 319 10.46 10.04 -12.88
N LEU A 320 9.93 9.46 -11.81
CA LEU A 320 8.57 9.70 -11.36
C LEU A 320 8.35 11.15 -10.91
N HIS A 321 9.29 11.72 -10.14
CA HIS A 321 9.22 13.10 -9.67
C HIS A 321 9.12 14.11 -10.83
N GLU A 322 9.83 13.84 -11.92
CA GLU A 322 9.82 14.68 -13.12
C GLU A 322 8.46 14.62 -13.86
N ILE A 323 7.86 13.44 -14.00
CA ILE A 323 6.71 13.26 -14.91
C ILE A 323 5.35 13.22 -14.20
N SER A 324 5.27 12.79 -12.94
CA SER A 324 3.98 12.40 -12.35
C SER A 324 3.01 13.59 -12.23
N LEU A 325 3.45 14.70 -11.64
CA LEU A 325 2.58 15.85 -11.41
C LEU A 325 2.21 16.57 -12.73
N PRO A 326 3.13 16.77 -13.69
CA PRO A 326 2.78 17.27 -15.02
C PRO A 326 1.74 16.40 -15.75
N LEU A 327 1.87 15.07 -15.70
CA LEU A 327 0.92 14.15 -16.33
C LEU A 327 -0.46 14.19 -15.68
N GLU A 328 -0.54 14.25 -14.34
CA GLU A 328 -1.82 14.42 -13.64
C GLU A 328 -2.51 15.73 -14.05
N LEU A 329 -1.79 16.85 -14.06
CA LEU A 329 -2.36 18.15 -14.43
C LEU A 329 -2.77 18.20 -15.90
N ALA A 330 -2.03 17.55 -16.79
CA ALA A 330 -2.38 17.43 -18.21
C ALA A 330 -3.66 16.61 -18.42
N GLU A 331 -3.81 15.48 -17.73
CA GLU A 331 -5.04 14.70 -17.79
C GLU A 331 -6.24 15.46 -17.20
N ILE A 332 -6.05 16.17 -16.07
CA ILE A 332 -7.08 17.03 -15.46
C ILE A 332 -7.56 18.09 -16.47
N ALA A 333 -6.63 18.79 -17.12
CA ALA A 333 -6.96 19.81 -18.12
C ALA A 333 -7.70 19.20 -19.32
N LYS A 334 -7.24 18.04 -19.79
CA LYS A 334 -7.86 17.35 -20.93
C LYS A 334 -9.29 16.91 -20.61
N VAL A 335 -9.51 16.27 -19.46
CA VAL A 335 -10.84 15.83 -19.02
C VAL A 335 -11.75 17.02 -18.77
N HIS A 336 -11.25 18.09 -18.13
CA HIS A 336 -12.03 19.31 -17.93
C HIS A 336 -12.55 19.84 -19.26
N SER A 337 -11.66 20.06 -20.24
CA SER A 337 -12.01 20.55 -21.58
C SER A 337 -13.06 19.66 -22.26
N LEU A 338 -12.92 18.33 -22.18
CA LEU A 338 -13.90 17.40 -22.76
C LEU A 338 -15.28 17.43 -22.06
N VAL A 339 -15.31 17.66 -20.75
CA VAL A 339 -16.52 17.57 -19.92
C VAL A 339 -17.28 18.90 -19.79
N THR A 340 -16.56 20.03 -19.86
CA THR A 340 -17.14 21.37 -19.73
C THR A 340 -17.27 22.07 -21.09
N GLY A 341 -16.42 21.73 -22.06
CA GLY A 341 -16.27 22.47 -23.31
C GLY A 341 -15.33 23.69 -23.20
N ASP A 342 -14.80 23.95 -22.00
CA ASP A 342 -13.95 25.11 -21.69
C ASP A 342 -12.55 24.66 -21.23
N ASP A 343 -11.54 25.46 -21.54
CA ASP A 343 -10.19 25.22 -21.02
C ASP A 343 -10.07 25.66 -19.54
N LEU A 344 -9.17 25.00 -18.79
CA LEU A 344 -8.87 25.40 -17.41
C LEU A 344 -8.10 26.72 -17.40
N SER A 345 -8.73 27.77 -16.89
CA SER A 345 -8.18 29.13 -16.94
C SER A 345 -7.17 29.46 -15.83
N ASN A 346 -7.33 28.89 -14.63
CA ASN A 346 -6.50 29.19 -13.45
C ASN A 346 -6.67 28.13 -12.34
N ASN A 347 -5.91 28.30 -11.24
CA ASN A 347 -5.96 27.40 -10.09
C ASN A 347 -7.34 27.39 -9.41
N GLU A 348 -8.05 28.52 -9.30
CA GLU A 348 -9.38 28.56 -8.68
C GLU A 348 -10.40 27.71 -9.44
N ALA A 349 -10.38 27.79 -10.78
CA ALA A 349 -11.20 26.95 -11.65
C ALA A 349 -10.88 25.46 -11.47
N LEU A 350 -9.59 25.11 -11.36
CA LEU A 350 -9.15 23.74 -11.07
C LEU A 350 -9.66 23.23 -9.71
N ILE A 351 -9.50 24.02 -8.64
CA ILE A 351 -10.03 23.65 -7.30
C ILE A 351 -11.54 23.47 -7.35
N LYS A 352 -12.26 24.41 -7.99
CA LYS A 352 -13.72 24.34 -8.10
C LYS A 352 -14.18 23.10 -8.86
N PHE A 353 -13.48 22.74 -9.94
CA PHE A 353 -13.77 21.53 -10.71
C PHE A 353 -13.53 20.27 -9.86
N LEU A 354 -12.35 20.12 -9.27
CA LEU A 354 -11.96 18.94 -8.50
C LEU A 354 -12.78 18.76 -7.21
N ASN A 355 -13.37 19.83 -6.67
CA ASN A 355 -14.28 19.77 -5.52
C ASN A 355 -15.75 19.49 -5.89
N GLN A 356 -16.10 19.22 -7.15
CA GLN A 356 -17.47 18.83 -7.48
C GLN A 356 -17.84 17.50 -6.79
N LEU A 357 -19.08 17.42 -6.29
CA LEU A 357 -19.60 16.18 -5.72
C LEU A 357 -20.10 15.27 -6.85
N PRO A 358 -19.87 13.95 -6.78
CA PRO A 358 -20.41 13.00 -7.77
C PRO A 358 -21.93 13.18 -7.95
N GLU A 359 -22.37 13.42 -9.18
CA GLU A 359 -23.79 13.43 -9.51
C GLU A 359 -24.36 11.99 -9.52
N ARG A 360 -25.68 11.84 -9.62
CA ARG A 360 -26.31 10.54 -9.94
C ARG A 360 -26.25 10.24 -11.45
N GLY A 361 -27.08 9.33 -11.96
CA GLY A 361 -27.07 8.91 -13.37
C GLY A 361 -27.48 9.98 -14.40
N PHE A 362 -27.70 11.23 -13.97
CA PHE A 362 -28.14 12.35 -14.80
C PHE A 362 -27.38 13.63 -14.43
N LEU A 363 -27.16 14.50 -15.41
CA LEU A 363 -26.53 15.81 -15.18
C LEU A 363 -27.40 16.66 -14.25
N THR A 364 -26.79 17.21 -13.19
CA THR A 364 -27.46 18.03 -12.17
C THR A 364 -28.31 19.15 -12.81
N GLY A 365 -29.57 19.25 -12.38
CA GLY A 365 -30.51 20.26 -12.86
C GLY A 365 -31.05 20.02 -14.27
N THR A 366 -30.73 18.90 -14.91
CA THR A 366 -31.19 18.57 -16.27
C THR A 366 -31.88 17.20 -16.32
N ASN A 367 -32.50 16.90 -17.46
CA ASN A 367 -33.09 15.61 -17.77
C ASN A 367 -32.18 14.75 -18.70
N ARG A 368 -30.87 15.04 -18.69
CA ARG A 368 -29.89 14.42 -19.59
C ARG A 368 -29.16 13.29 -18.89
N ALA A 369 -29.25 12.09 -19.44
CA ALA A 369 -28.58 10.91 -18.91
C ALA A 369 -27.07 11.09 -18.99
N ARG A 370 -26.35 10.62 -17.98
CA ARG A 370 -24.90 10.71 -17.93
C ARG A 370 -24.29 9.59 -17.10
N ILE A 371 -23.54 8.72 -17.77
CA ILE A 371 -22.96 7.53 -17.14
C ILE A 371 -21.84 7.94 -16.16
N ILE A 372 -20.86 8.71 -16.62
CA ILE A 372 -19.81 9.32 -15.79
C ILE A 372 -20.03 10.84 -15.78
N GLY A 373 -20.49 11.36 -14.64
CA GLY A 373 -20.72 12.79 -14.41
C GLY A 373 -19.44 13.56 -14.13
N ARG A 374 -19.58 14.88 -13.96
CA ARG A 374 -18.43 15.77 -13.72
C ARG A 374 -17.82 15.51 -12.36
N GLY A 375 -18.66 15.25 -11.35
CA GLY A 375 -18.22 14.94 -10.01
C GLY A 375 -17.53 13.58 -9.88
N GLN A 376 -17.89 12.58 -10.69
CA GLN A 376 -17.14 11.31 -10.75
C GLN A 376 -15.71 11.56 -11.26
N TRP A 377 -15.58 12.28 -12.38
CA TRP A 377 -14.27 12.66 -12.92
C TRP A 377 -13.48 13.50 -11.92
N ALA A 378 -14.11 14.51 -11.31
CA ALA A 378 -13.49 15.38 -10.32
C ALA A 378 -12.90 14.60 -9.15
N LEU A 379 -13.67 13.66 -8.57
CA LEU A 379 -13.21 12.88 -7.43
C LEU A 379 -12.10 11.89 -7.83
N PHE A 380 -12.23 11.21 -8.97
CA PHE A 380 -11.17 10.34 -9.51
C PHE A 380 -9.86 11.11 -9.68
N LEU A 381 -9.92 12.27 -10.34
CA LEU A 381 -8.74 13.09 -10.59
C LEU A 381 -8.16 13.71 -9.31
N GLN A 382 -9.00 14.13 -8.36
CA GLN A 382 -8.54 14.67 -7.09
C GLN A 382 -7.77 13.63 -6.27
N ARG A 383 -8.21 12.37 -6.26
CA ARG A 383 -7.50 11.29 -5.55
C ARG A 383 -6.13 11.02 -6.16
N HIS A 384 -6.04 10.91 -7.50
CA HIS A 384 -4.76 10.71 -8.18
C HIS A 384 -3.80 11.90 -8.01
N LEU A 385 -4.32 13.13 -8.04
CA LEU A 385 -3.52 14.31 -7.74
C LEU A 385 -2.99 14.27 -6.30
N CYS A 386 -3.83 13.98 -5.31
CA CYS A 386 -3.41 13.85 -3.91
C CYS A 386 -2.36 12.74 -3.72
N HIS A 387 -2.53 11.59 -4.38
CA HIS A 387 -1.56 10.50 -4.42
C HIS A 387 -0.20 10.95 -4.97
N ALA A 388 -0.20 11.64 -6.12
CA ALA A 388 1.03 12.19 -6.69
C ALA A 388 1.70 13.19 -5.75
N LEU A 389 0.95 14.12 -5.15
CA LEU A 389 1.48 15.11 -4.21
C LEU A 389 2.13 14.47 -2.97
N GLN A 390 1.47 13.49 -2.37
CA GLN A 390 2.00 12.72 -1.23
C GLN A 390 3.31 12.02 -1.60
N HIS A 391 3.35 11.30 -2.73
CA HIS A 391 4.52 10.49 -3.08
C HIS A 391 5.70 11.32 -3.57
N ASN A 392 5.46 12.48 -4.20
CA ASN A 392 6.53 13.42 -4.52
C ASN A 392 7.19 13.95 -3.24
N PHE A 393 6.41 14.37 -2.24
CA PHE A 393 6.96 14.74 -0.95
C PHE A 393 7.72 13.58 -0.29
N THR A 394 7.12 12.38 -0.28
CA THR A 394 7.74 11.18 0.30
C THR A 394 9.08 10.86 -0.37
N PHE A 395 9.16 10.99 -1.68
CA PHE A 395 10.41 10.80 -2.43
C PHE A 395 11.46 11.83 -2.00
N LEU A 396 11.15 13.12 -2.07
CA LEU A 396 12.08 14.21 -1.69
C LEU A 396 12.56 14.05 -0.24
N HIS A 397 11.64 13.86 0.70
CA HIS A 397 11.94 13.87 2.13
C HIS A 397 12.59 12.56 2.61
N TYR A 398 12.05 11.40 2.25
CA TYR A 398 12.43 10.11 2.85
C TYR A 398 13.33 9.24 1.97
N LYS A 399 13.20 9.31 0.64
CA LYS A 399 14.00 8.46 -0.27
C LYS A 399 15.26 9.17 -0.76
N TRP A 400 15.12 10.37 -1.30
CA TRP A 400 16.25 11.16 -1.78
C TRP A 400 16.95 11.92 -0.63
N GLY A 401 16.18 12.38 0.36
CA GLY A 401 16.72 13.01 1.58
C GLY A 401 16.97 14.51 1.47
N VAL A 402 16.42 15.16 0.45
CA VAL A 402 16.49 16.61 0.17
C VAL A 402 15.37 17.33 0.93
N ARG A 403 15.55 17.46 2.25
CA ARG A 403 14.48 17.90 3.16
C ARG A 403 14.06 19.35 2.97
N ASP A 404 14.96 20.22 2.48
CA ASP A 404 14.66 21.62 2.24
C ASP A 404 13.76 21.77 1.02
N GLU A 405 14.11 21.07 -0.06
CA GLU A 405 13.34 20.94 -1.28
C GLU A 405 11.98 20.29 -1.02
N ALA A 406 11.91 19.30 -0.11
CA ALA A 406 10.63 18.73 0.31
C ALA A 406 9.73 19.77 1.02
N ARG A 407 10.30 20.65 1.84
CA ARG A 407 9.56 21.73 2.52
C ARG A 407 9.09 22.79 1.53
N GLU A 408 9.95 23.19 0.59
CA GLU A 408 9.60 24.12 -0.48
C GLU A 408 8.49 23.56 -1.37
N PHE A 409 8.61 22.29 -1.76
CA PHE A 409 7.57 21.57 -2.48
C PHE A 409 6.25 21.58 -1.71
N ALA A 410 6.25 21.16 -0.44
CA ALA A 410 5.05 21.13 0.38
C ALA A 410 4.38 22.51 0.52
N ALA A 411 5.17 23.58 0.69
CA ALA A 411 4.66 24.95 0.78
C ALA A 411 4.02 25.40 -0.55
N ALA A 412 4.68 25.17 -1.68
CA ALA A 412 4.17 25.52 -2.99
C ALA A 412 2.88 24.74 -3.33
N THR A 413 2.80 23.46 -2.97
CA THR A 413 1.60 22.66 -3.19
C THR A 413 0.48 23.03 -2.22
N ASP A 414 0.80 23.48 -1.01
CA ASP A 414 -0.20 23.97 -0.05
C ASP A 414 -0.87 25.25 -0.55
N GLU A 415 -0.08 26.20 -1.05
CA GLU A 415 -0.59 27.43 -1.66
C GLU A 415 -1.53 27.13 -2.84
N LYS A 416 -1.14 26.18 -3.70
CA LYS A 416 -1.86 25.87 -4.93
C LYS A 416 -3.09 24.99 -4.72
N PHE A 417 -2.99 23.98 -3.84
CA PHE A 417 -3.94 22.89 -3.72
C PHE A 417 -4.57 22.75 -2.33
N GLY A 418 -4.19 23.58 -1.35
CA GLY A 418 -4.65 23.52 0.04
C GLY A 418 -6.17 23.65 0.23
N LYS A 419 -6.91 24.05 -0.81
CA LYS A 419 -8.38 24.14 -0.81
C LYS A 419 -9.08 22.92 -1.42
N LEU A 420 -8.36 21.89 -1.87
CA LEU A 420 -9.00 20.63 -2.29
C LEU A 420 -9.58 19.91 -1.06
N ARG A 421 -10.75 19.30 -1.22
CA ARG A 421 -11.46 18.56 -0.15
C ARG A 421 -10.57 17.51 0.52
N LEU A 422 -9.76 16.80 -0.25
CA LEU A 422 -8.90 15.71 0.24
C LEU A 422 -7.48 16.18 0.62
N TYR A 423 -7.13 17.45 0.44
CA TYR A 423 -5.79 17.97 0.75
C TYR A 423 -5.38 17.87 2.24
N PRO A 424 -6.30 17.98 3.23
CA PRO A 424 -5.93 17.76 4.63
C PRO A 424 -5.22 16.41 4.87
N PHE A 425 -5.53 15.39 4.07
CA PHE A 425 -4.85 14.10 4.17
C PHE A 425 -3.44 14.14 3.57
N VAL A 426 -3.20 14.92 2.50
CA VAL A 426 -1.85 15.18 1.99
C VAL A 426 -1.01 15.87 3.06
N ARG A 427 -1.55 16.88 3.77
CA ARG A 427 -0.87 17.51 4.92
C ARG A 427 -0.50 16.49 5.99
N ARG A 428 -1.40 15.54 6.26
CA ARG A 428 -1.15 14.46 7.23
C ARG A 428 0.03 13.58 6.82
N PHE A 429 0.19 13.26 5.54
CA PHE A 429 1.34 12.50 5.05
C PHE A 429 2.62 13.33 5.01
N ASN A 430 2.52 14.62 4.72
CA ASN A 430 3.66 15.53 4.60
C ASN A 430 4.14 16.09 5.94
N ALA A 431 3.41 15.84 7.04
CA ALA A 431 3.80 16.28 8.37
C ALA A 431 5.13 15.65 8.79
N THR A 432 6.03 16.48 9.29
CA THR A 432 7.36 16.06 9.79
C THR A 432 7.57 16.39 11.26
N THR A 433 6.65 17.16 11.83
CA THR A 433 6.63 17.54 13.24
C THR A 433 5.30 17.16 13.90
N GLU A 434 5.33 16.95 15.23
CA GLU A 434 4.13 16.65 16.01
C GLU A 434 3.03 17.72 15.84
N LYS A 435 3.42 19.01 15.79
CA LYS A 435 2.49 20.12 15.58
C LYS A 435 1.78 20.05 14.22
N GLU A 436 2.53 19.83 13.14
CA GLU A 436 1.97 19.67 11.79
C GLU A 436 1.05 18.45 11.71
N TYR A 437 1.44 17.33 12.35
CA TYR A 437 0.64 16.13 12.44
C TYR A 437 -0.70 16.39 13.14
N HIS A 438 -0.68 17.04 14.31
CA HIS A 438 -1.91 17.37 15.05
C HIS A 438 -2.83 18.28 14.23
N GLN A 439 -2.28 19.33 13.64
CA GLN A 439 -3.04 20.24 12.78
C GLN A 439 -3.69 19.50 11.61
N ALA A 440 -2.95 18.63 10.92
CA ALA A 440 -3.49 17.89 9.80
C ALA A 440 -4.58 16.89 10.21
N VAL A 441 -4.48 16.30 11.41
CA VAL A 441 -5.56 15.46 11.98
C VAL A 441 -6.79 16.30 12.32
N ASP A 442 -6.61 17.47 12.93
CA ASP A 442 -7.70 18.40 13.26
C ASP A 442 -8.45 18.87 12.00
N GLU A 443 -7.74 19.04 10.89
CA GLU A 443 -8.32 19.40 9.60
C GLU A 443 -8.95 18.21 8.86
N GLY A 444 -8.38 17.00 9.01
CA GLY A 444 -8.82 15.80 8.32
C GLY A 444 -10.06 15.14 8.93
N LEU A 445 -10.17 15.08 10.26
CA LEU A 445 -11.31 14.44 10.94
C LEU A 445 -12.68 15.07 10.57
N PRO A 446 -12.83 16.41 10.48
CA PRO A 446 -14.07 17.01 10.00
C PRO A 446 -14.50 16.54 8.61
N VAL A 447 -13.55 16.22 7.72
CA VAL A 447 -13.84 15.71 6.37
C VAL A 447 -14.44 14.31 6.43
N THR A 448 -13.94 13.45 7.32
CA THR A 448 -14.47 12.09 7.50
C THR A 448 -15.87 12.11 8.12
N VAL A 449 -16.17 13.10 8.96
CA VAL A 449 -17.52 13.31 9.53
C VAL A 449 -18.49 13.92 8.50
N ALA A 450 -18.02 14.86 7.68
CA ALA A 450 -18.85 15.56 6.71
C ALA A 450 -19.18 14.73 5.46
N THR A 451 -18.21 13.95 4.97
CA THR A 451 -18.33 13.19 3.72
C THR A 451 -17.63 11.83 3.83
N PRO A 452 -18.05 10.94 4.75
CA PRO A 452 -17.38 9.65 4.97
C PRO A 452 -17.31 8.79 3.70
N HIS A 453 -18.35 8.83 2.88
CA HIS A 453 -18.48 8.12 1.61
C HIS A 453 -17.52 8.59 0.51
N LEU A 454 -16.82 9.72 0.69
CA LEU A 454 -15.81 10.23 -0.25
C LEU A 454 -14.37 9.96 0.23
N VAL A 455 -14.21 9.45 1.46
CA VAL A 455 -12.90 9.20 2.07
C VAL A 455 -12.53 7.73 1.87
N ALA A 456 -11.38 7.49 1.24
CA ALA A 456 -10.85 6.16 1.00
C ALA A 456 -10.57 5.41 2.33
N PRO A 457 -10.76 4.08 2.39
CA PRO A 457 -10.57 3.31 3.63
C PRO A 457 -9.20 3.49 4.29
N ASP A 458 -8.11 3.62 3.52
CA ASP A 458 -6.77 3.71 4.10
C ASP A 458 -6.50 5.06 4.78
N ILE A 459 -7.13 6.13 4.29
CA ILE A 459 -7.06 7.45 4.91
C ILE A 459 -7.59 7.41 6.35
N TRP A 460 -8.64 6.62 6.60
CA TRP A 460 -9.13 6.39 7.96
C TRP A 460 -8.09 5.71 8.85
N ASN A 461 -7.34 4.74 8.33
CA ASN A 461 -6.25 4.07 9.06
C ASN A 461 -5.12 5.04 9.40
N HIS A 462 -4.72 5.90 8.45
CA HIS A 462 -3.63 6.86 8.63
C HIS A 462 -3.98 8.00 9.60
N LEU A 463 -5.24 8.44 9.60
CA LEU A 463 -5.74 9.33 10.65
C LEU A 463 -5.75 8.64 12.02
N SER A 464 -6.02 7.33 12.04
CA SER A 464 -6.15 6.55 13.28
C SER A 464 -4.81 6.09 13.88
N SER A 465 -3.73 6.20 13.10
CA SER A 465 -2.41 5.64 13.44
C SER A 465 -1.37 6.75 13.66
N PRO A 466 -0.49 6.61 14.67
CA PRO A 466 0.58 7.58 14.91
C PRO A 466 1.67 7.47 13.82
N PRO A 467 2.27 8.59 13.39
CA PRO A 467 3.53 8.55 12.65
C PRO A 467 4.68 8.16 13.59
N LYS A 468 5.86 7.84 13.03
CA LYS A 468 7.03 7.43 13.84
C LYS A 468 7.58 8.53 14.77
N PHE A 469 7.31 9.79 14.47
CA PHE A 469 7.88 10.95 15.18
C PHE A 469 6.95 11.56 16.25
N ALA A 470 5.72 11.07 16.39
CA ALA A 470 4.75 11.61 17.34
C ALA A 470 3.92 10.50 17.99
N ALA A 471 3.38 10.78 19.18
CA ALA A 471 2.40 9.90 19.82
C ALA A 471 1.06 9.92 19.05
N ARG A 472 0.17 8.96 19.34
CA ARG A 472 -1.18 8.95 18.75
C ARG A 472 -1.93 10.19 19.23
N TYR A 473 -2.46 10.97 18.28
CA TYR A 473 -3.26 12.15 18.57
C TYR A 473 -4.74 11.91 18.31
N TRP A 474 -5.59 12.32 19.27
CA TRP A 474 -7.01 12.05 19.27
C TRP A 474 -7.83 13.25 19.79
N PRO A 475 -8.15 14.26 18.94
CA PRO A 475 -8.76 15.51 19.40
C PRO A 475 -10.24 15.36 19.82
N ILE A 476 -10.94 14.31 19.39
CA ILE A 476 -12.37 14.07 19.66
C ILE A 476 -12.54 12.64 20.17
N SER A 477 -13.24 12.40 21.27
CA SER A 477 -13.45 11.05 21.80
C SER A 477 -14.09 10.11 20.76
N HIS A 478 -13.29 9.22 20.17
CA HIS A 478 -13.62 8.18 19.16
C HIS A 478 -13.76 8.69 17.70
N PRO A 479 -12.88 8.28 16.76
CA PRO A 479 -13.26 8.33 15.34
C PRO A 479 -14.38 7.32 15.19
N HIS A 480 -15.47 7.66 14.52
CA HIS A 480 -16.53 6.69 14.23
C HIS A 480 -16.12 5.69 13.12
N VAL A 481 -14.84 5.28 13.10
CA VAL A 481 -14.23 4.46 12.07
C VAL A 481 -14.75 3.03 12.10
N ASN A 482 -15.02 2.49 13.29
CA ASN A 482 -15.60 1.15 13.44
C ASN A 482 -17.08 1.15 13.06
N GLU A 483 -17.77 2.25 13.30
CA GLU A 483 -19.16 2.47 12.92
C GLU A 483 -19.27 2.58 11.39
N TRP A 484 -18.38 3.35 10.74
CA TRP A 484 -18.35 3.44 9.29
C TRP A 484 -18.00 2.10 8.62
N HIS A 485 -16.92 1.45 9.06
CA HIS A 485 -16.48 0.15 8.52
C HIS A 485 -17.01 -1.03 9.34
N LYS A 486 -18.27 -0.97 9.76
CA LYS A 486 -18.92 -1.99 10.61
C LYS A 486 -18.93 -3.38 9.96
N HIS A 487 -19.13 -3.45 8.65
CA HIS A 487 -19.09 -4.67 7.86
C HIS A 487 -17.85 -4.68 6.96
N ASN A 488 -16.69 -4.96 7.55
CA ASN A 488 -15.40 -4.88 6.88
C ASN A 488 -14.84 -6.27 6.45
N PRO A 489 -14.41 -6.45 5.19
CA PRO A 489 -14.73 -5.64 4.01
C PRO A 489 -16.24 -5.70 3.68
N PRO A 490 -16.75 -4.83 2.77
CA PRO A 490 -18.14 -4.84 2.36
C PRO A 490 -18.69 -6.27 2.10
N PRO A 491 -19.92 -6.58 2.57
CA PRO A 491 -20.47 -7.94 2.58
C PRO A 491 -20.30 -8.70 1.26
N GLY A 492 -19.88 -9.97 1.36
CA GLY A 492 -19.67 -10.88 0.22
C GLY A 492 -18.54 -10.48 -0.74
N THR A 493 -17.67 -9.55 -0.38
CA THR A 493 -16.52 -9.13 -1.21
C THR A 493 -15.18 -9.29 -0.52
N ALA A 494 -14.09 -9.30 -1.29
CA ALA A 494 -12.73 -9.14 -0.82
C ALA A 494 -12.16 -7.73 -1.12
N TYR A 495 -13.05 -6.73 -1.17
CA TYR A 495 -12.76 -5.39 -1.66
C TYR A 495 -11.63 -4.68 -0.88
N ASN A 496 -10.67 -4.13 -1.63
CA ASN A 496 -9.56 -3.29 -1.17
C ASN A 496 -8.84 -3.85 0.08
N PRO A 497 -8.24 -5.05 0.00
CA PRO A 497 -7.83 -5.80 1.18
C PRO A 497 -6.78 -5.10 2.03
N GLY A 498 -5.81 -4.40 1.42
CA GLY A 498 -4.72 -3.70 2.13
C GLY A 498 -5.21 -2.91 3.35
N PRO A 499 -6.02 -1.85 3.19
CA PRO A 499 -6.55 -1.09 4.33
C PRO A 499 -7.52 -1.87 5.21
N ARG A 500 -8.19 -2.91 4.69
CA ARG A 500 -9.19 -3.67 5.45
C ARG A 500 -8.54 -4.62 6.45
N LEU A 501 -7.41 -5.20 6.11
CA LEU A 501 -6.72 -6.25 6.86
C LEU A 501 -6.03 -5.76 8.12
N TYR A 502 -5.80 -4.45 8.26
CA TYR A 502 -5.24 -3.83 9.47
C TYR A 502 -6.29 -3.07 10.29
N HIS A 503 -7.55 -3.10 9.85
CA HIS A 503 -8.60 -2.30 10.44
C HIS A 503 -9.17 -2.96 11.72
N PRO A 504 -9.35 -2.22 12.83
CA PRO A 504 -9.83 -2.77 14.11
C PRO A 504 -11.16 -3.54 14.01
N SER A 505 -12.09 -3.11 13.15
CA SER A 505 -13.37 -3.80 12.94
C SER A 505 -13.26 -5.22 12.35
N LEU A 506 -12.10 -5.57 11.77
CA LEU A 506 -11.78 -6.92 11.34
C LEU A 506 -10.80 -7.60 12.30
N VAL A 507 -9.64 -6.99 12.58
CA VAL A 507 -8.53 -7.70 13.27
C VAL A 507 -8.80 -8.00 14.75
N ASN A 508 -9.61 -7.18 15.43
CA ASN A 508 -9.89 -7.37 16.86
C ASN A 508 -11.01 -8.40 17.12
N ARG A 509 -11.55 -9.04 16.08
CA ARG A 509 -12.62 -10.03 16.24
C ARG A 509 -12.04 -11.37 16.71
N SER A 510 -12.88 -12.16 17.39
CA SER A 510 -12.51 -13.52 17.80
C SER A 510 -12.51 -14.54 16.65
N ASP A 511 -13.26 -14.25 15.57
CA ASP A 511 -13.41 -15.10 14.38
C ASP A 511 -12.58 -14.63 13.18
N THR A 512 -11.63 -13.70 13.38
CA THR A 512 -10.82 -13.09 12.31
C THR A 512 -10.19 -14.12 11.37
N ALA A 513 -9.58 -15.18 11.90
CA ALA A 513 -8.94 -16.22 11.08
C ALA A 513 -9.94 -16.98 10.18
N ALA A 514 -11.18 -17.17 10.64
CA ALA A 514 -12.24 -17.78 9.83
C ALA A 514 -12.71 -16.84 8.73
N VAL A 515 -12.89 -15.55 9.05
CA VAL A 515 -13.24 -14.51 8.07
C VAL A 515 -12.15 -14.39 6.99
N LEU A 516 -10.88 -14.37 7.38
CA LEU A 516 -9.76 -14.32 6.44
C LEU A 516 -9.68 -15.58 5.56
N GLY A 517 -10.06 -16.75 6.10
CA GLY A 517 -10.20 -17.97 5.30
C GLY A 517 -11.25 -17.80 4.19
N GLN A 518 -12.43 -17.26 4.51
CA GLN A 518 -13.47 -16.97 3.52
C GLN A 518 -13.01 -15.93 2.49
N LEU A 519 -12.25 -14.91 2.92
CA LEU A 519 -11.69 -13.91 2.00
C LEU A 519 -10.65 -14.52 1.06
N HIS A 520 -9.80 -15.43 1.54
CA HIS A 520 -8.84 -16.16 0.71
C HIS A 520 -9.53 -17.09 -0.29
N GLU A 521 -10.65 -17.70 0.06
CA GLU A 521 -11.46 -18.48 -0.88
C GLU A 521 -12.05 -17.63 -2.02
N LEU A 522 -12.44 -16.38 -1.73
CA LEU A 522 -12.91 -15.42 -2.74
C LEU A 522 -11.77 -14.90 -3.63
N ALA A 523 -10.60 -14.66 -3.02
CA ALA A 523 -9.45 -13.97 -3.62
C ALA A 523 -8.12 -14.73 -3.39
N PRO A 524 -7.96 -15.95 -3.94
CA PRO A 524 -6.83 -16.82 -3.62
C PRO A 524 -5.48 -16.32 -4.14
N TYR A 525 -5.47 -15.36 -5.07
CA TYR A 525 -4.26 -14.74 -5.60
C TYR A 525 -3.92 -13.42 -4.90
N ASP A 526 -4.73 -12.94 -3.95
CA ASP A 526 -4.44 -11.71 -3.23
C ASP A 526 -3.42 -11.94 -2.10
N ALA A 527 -2.18 -11.50 -2.35
CA ALA A 527 -1.07 -11.62 -1.42
C ALA A 527 -1.36 -11.07 -0.01
N PRO A 528 -1.85 -9.82 0.15
CA PRO A 528 -2.25 -9.30 1.46
C PRO A 528 -3.21 -10.21 2.23
N ILE A 529 -4.25 -10.77 1.57
CA ILE A 529 -5.19 -11.68 2.23
C ILE A 529 -4.49 -12.98 2.68
N ALA A 530 -3.65 -13.55 1.83
CA ALA A 530 -2.89 -14.76 2.14
C ALA A 530 -1.94 -14.53 3.33
N ASP A 531 -1.19 -13.42 3.33
CA ASP A 531 -0.29 -13.02 4.41
C ASP A 531 -1.05 -12.76 5.71
N GLY A 532 -2.18 -12.03 5.64
CA GLY A 532 -3.04 -11.77 6.79
C GLY A 532 -3.63 -13.06 7.38
N LEU A 533 -3.99 -14.03 6.53
CA LEU A 533 -4.48 -15.33 6.97
C LEU A 533 -3.41 -16.13 7.71
N LEU A 534 -2.18 -16.17 7.22
CA LEU A 534 -1.06 -16.82 7.90
C LEU A 534 -0.84 -16.22 9.30
N GLU A 535 -0.73 -14.90 9.36
CA GLU A 535 -0.51 -14.16 10.61
C GLU A 535 -1.63 -14.45 11.65
N ASN A 536 -2.90 -14.45 11.23
CA ASN A 536 -4.02 -14.59 12.15
C ASN A 536 -4.38 -16.05 12.49
N ARG A 537 -4.16 -16.98 11.56
CA ARG A 537 -4.47 -18.41 11.77
C ARG A 537 -3.40 -19.09 12.62
N TYR A 538 -2.14 -18.70 12.45
CA TYR A 538 -1.01 -19.35 13.10
C TYR A 538 -0.24 -18.43 14.06
N HIS A 539 -0.68 -17.18 14.25
CA HIS A 539 -0.01 -16.21 15.14
C HIS A 539 1.48 -15.99 14.80
N GLY A 540 1.79 -16.00 13.50
CA GLY A 540 3.17 -15.92 12.99
C GLY A 540 4.03 -17.16 13.30
N GLN A 541 3.41 -18.28 13.70
CA GLN A 541 4.06 -19.56 14.00
C GLN A 541 3.78 -20.63 12.94
N ASP A 542 3.38 -20.24 11.74
CA ASP A 542 3.19 -21.15 10.62
C ASP A 542 4.51 -21.83 10.22
N ASN A 543 4.42 -23.12 9.93
CA ASN A 543 5.53 -23.88 9.38
C ASN A 543 5.61 -23.75 7.86
N PHE A 544 6.72 -24.23 7.30
CA PHE A 544 6.97 -24.20 5.86
C PHE A 544 5.81 -24.75 5.02
N GLN A 545 5.27 -25.92 5.38
CA GLN A 545 4.20 -26.56 4.61
C GLN A 545 2.89 -25.75 4.66
N GLN A 546 2.57 -25.17 5.81
CA GLN A 546 1.39 -24.31 5.99
C GLN A 546 1.50 -23.03 5.16
N ALA A 547 2.67 -22.37 5.19
CA ALA A 547 2.96 -21.21 4.36
C ALA A 547 2.88 -21.56 2.87
N GLU A 548 3.52 -22.65 2.46
CA GLU A 548 3.52 -23.11 1.06
C GLU A 548 2.12 -23.43 0.55
N GLU A 549 1.26 -24.04 1.36
CA GLU A 549 -0.11 -24.36 0.98
C GLU A 549 -0.94 -23.10 0.66
N ILE A 550 -0.89 -22.10 1.55
CA ILE A 550 -1.64 -20.85 1.41
C ILE A 550 -1.08 -19.99 0.26
N LEU A 551 0.24 -19.93 0.12
CA LEU A 551 0.92 -19.11 -0.88
C LEU A 551 1.05 -19.78 -2.26
N ARG A 552 0.68 -21.06 -2.38
CA ARG A 552 0.82 -21.88 -3.60
C ARG A 552 0.38 -21.16 -4.89
N PRO A 553 -0.73 -20.40 -4.93
CA PRO A 553 -1.15 -19.72 -6.16
C PRO A 553 -0.14 -18.70 -6.69
N LEU A 554 0.76 -18.18 -5.84
CA LEU A 554 1.60 -17.01 -6.14
C LEU A 554 3.09 -17.32 -6.27
N ILE A 555 3.59 -18.35 -5.58
CA ILE A 555 5.03 -18.64 -5.47
C ILE A 555 5.74 -18.96 -6.79
N ALA A 556 4.99 -19.21 -7.89
CA ALA A 556 5.58 -19.44 -9.20
C ALA A 556 6.09 -18.17 -9.89
N TYR A 557 5.60 -16.98 -9.50
CA TYR A 557 5.92 -15.72 -10.20
C TYR A 557 6.05 -14.50 -9.27
N SER A 558 5.71 -14.64 -7.98
CA SER A 558 5.83 -13.56 -7.00
C SER A 558 7.15 -13.66 -6.24
N ALA A 559 8.03 -12.68 -6.43
CA ALA A 559 9.27 -12.55 -5.68
C ALA A 559 8.95 -12.31 -4.19
N ARG A 560 8.00 -11.42 -3.89
CA ARG A 560 7.61 -11.12 -2.50
C ARG A 560 7.18 -12.38 -1.73
N GLN A 561 6.40 -13.25 -2.36
CA GLN A 561 5.92 -14.47 -1.70
C GLN A 561 6.98 -15.58 -1.62
N ASN A 562 7.92 -15.66 -2.56
CA ASN A 562 9.11 -16.51 -2.38
C ASN A 562 9.96 -16.03 -1.20
N LEU A 563 10.13 -14.72 -1.02
CA LEU A 563 10.87 -14.18 0.11
C LEU A 563 10.16 -14.46 1.45
N HIS A 564 8.82 -14.41 1.49
CA HIS A 564 8.05 -14.84 2.66
C HIS A 564 8.34 -16.32 2.97
N LEU A 565 8.12 -17.21 2.00
CA LEU A 565 8.32 -18.65 2.19
C LEU A 565 9.76 -19.00 2.60
N ALA A 566 10.76 -18.30 2.04
CA ALA A 566 12.18 -18.50 2.38
C ALA A 566 12.47 -18.25 3.87
N LYS A 567 11.76 -17.34 4.54
CA LYS A 567 11.96 -17.09 5.99
C LYS A 567 11.70 -18.36 6.82
N HIS A 568 10.72 -19.17 6.44
CA HIS A 568 10.41 -20.44 7.13
C HIS A 568 11.41 -21.55 6.80
N ALA A 569 12.23 -21.38 5.77
CA ALA A 569 13.27 -22.32 5.38
C ALA A 569 14.67 -21.93 5.89
N ALA A 570 14.84 -20.81 6.61
CA ALA A 570 16.16 -20.24 6.93
C ALA A 570 17.09 -21.19 7.72
N ALA A 571 16.54 -22.14 8.48
CA ALA A 571 17.30 -23.15 9.21
C ALA A 571 17.71 -24.38 8.37
N ASP A 572 17.16 -24.55 7.16
CA ASP A 572 17.52 -25.59 6.19
C ASP A 572 18.24 -24.94 5.00
N PRO A 573 19.59 -24.93 4.97
CA PRO A 573 20.34 -24.21 3.94
C PRO A 573 20.03 -24.64 2.51
N ALA A 574 19.77 -25.93 2.28
CA ALA A 574 19.47 -26.45 0.94
C ALA A 574 18.12 -25.94 0.45
N ARG A 575 17.09 -25.99 1.31
CA ARG A 575 15.76 -25.49 0.98
C ARG A 575 15.71 -23.97 0.88
N TYR A 576 16.38 -23.27 1.81
CA TYR A 576 16.51 -21.82 1.76
C TYR A 576 17.11 -21.38 0.42
N GLU A 577 18.21 -22.02 0.01
CA GLU A 577 18.87 -21.74 -1.26
C GLU A 577 17.95 -21.96 -2.45
N GLU A 578 17.24 -23.09 -2.51
CA GLU A 578 16.32 -23.39 -3.60
C GLU A 578 15.26 -22.28 -3.80
N ILE A 579 14.64 -21.83 -2.71
CA ILE A 579 13.59 -20.80 -2.74
C ILE A 579 14.20 -19.42 -3.04
N MET A 580 15.31 -19.08 -2.39
CA MET A 580 15.96 -17.79 -2.61
C MET A 580 16.56 -17.66 -4.01
N VAL A 581 16.96 -18.76 -4.66
CA VAL A 581 17.35 -18.75 -6.08
C VAL A 581 16.12 -18.46 -6.96
N ARG A 582 14.94 -18.99 -6.65
CA ARG A 582 13.69 -18.61 -7.34
C ARG A 582 13.39 -17.13 -7.17
N TYR A 583 13.49 -16.62 -5.94
CA TYR A 583 13.38 -15.19 -5.65
C TYR A 583 14.40 -14.37 -6.47
N ALA A 584 15.68 -14.75 -6.44
CA ALA A 584 16.76 -14.00 -7.06
C ALA A 584 16.67 -13.93 -8.59
N LYS A 585 16.10 -14.96 -9.23
CA LYS A 585 15.81 -14.93 -10.68
C LYS A 585 14.75 -13.89 -11.05
N LEU A 586 13.82 -13.60 -10.14
CA LEU A 586 12.80 -12.57 -10.33
C LEU A 586 13.29 -11.19 -9.87
N ASN A 587 14.05 -11.14 -8.78
CA ASN A 587 14.64 -9.94 -8.21
C ASN A 587 16.13 -10.20 -7.89
N PRO A 588 17.07 -9.76 -8.74
CA PRO A 588 18.51 -10.02 -8.57
C PRO A 588 19.10 -9.56 -7.23
N ALA A 589 18.43 -8.65 -6.50
CA ALA A 589 18.80 -8.28 -5.13
C ALA A 589 18.93 -9.51 -4.20
N GLY A 590 18.18 -10.58 -4.48
CA GLY A 590 18.23 -11.84 -3.72
C GLY A 590 19.58 -12.55 -3.76
N TYR A 591 20.40 -12.32 -4.80
CA TYR A 591 21.74 -12.90 -4.86
C TYR A 591 22.67 -12.32 -3.80
N PHE A 592 22.52 -11.05 -3.43
CA PHE A 592 23.25 -10.47 -2.29
C PHE A 592 22.80 -11.06 -0.95
N THR A 593 21.50 -11.34 -0.80
CA THR A 593 20.97 -12.02 0.40
C THR A 593 21.51 -13.44 0.52
N LEU A 594 21.56 -14.20 -0.59
CA LEU A 594 22.19 -15.52 -0.64
C LEU A 594 23.69 -15.45 -0.32
N GLY A 595 24.40 -14.47 -0.90
CA GLY A 595 25.81 -14.20 -0.60
C GLY A 595 26.04 -14.01 0.89
N SER A 596 25.27 -13.12 1.53
CA SER A 596 25.36 -12.88 2.97
C SER A 596 25.03 -14.13 3.79
N TYR A 597 23.97 -14.86 3.43
CA TYR A 597 23.52 -16.05 4.13
C TYR A 597 24.60 -17.14 4.21
N PHE A 598 25.32 -17.37 3.10
CA PHE A 598 26.41 -18.34 3.04
C PHE A 598 27.73 -17.79 3.61
N ALA A 599 27.96 -16.48 3.52
CA ALA A 599 29.10 -15.84 4.16
C ALA A 599 29.04 -15.99 5.69
N ASP A 600 27.87 -15.78 6.28
CA ASP A 600 27.65 -15.92 7.74
C ASP A 600 27.83 -17.38 8.21
N ARG A 601 27.68 -18.35 7.30
CA ARG A 601 27.92 -19.78 7.51
C ARG A 601 29.33 -20.24 7.18
N GLN A 602 30.23 -19.30 6.86
CA GLN A 602 31.63 -19.56 6.50
C GLN A 602 31.79 -20.39 5.20
N GLU A 603 30.76 -20.41 4.34
CA GLU A 603 30.80 -21.03 3.01
C GLU A 603 31.30 -20.02 1.95
N ALA A 604 32.55 -19.56 2.10
CA ALA A 604 33.07 -18.39 1.40
C ALA A 604 33.00 -18.47 -0.13
N GLU A 605 33.40 -19.59 -0.76
CA GLU A 605 33.37 -19.72 -2.23
C GLU A 605 31.95 -19.68 -2.78
N LYS A 606 31.00 -20.26 -2.05
CA LYS A 606 29.58 -20.25 -2.42
C LYS A 606 28.98 -18.85 -2.26
N ALA A 607 29.32 -18.16 -1.17
CA ALA A 607 28.94 -16.78 -0.94
C ALA A 607 29.47 -15.87 -2.06
N ALA A 608 30.74 -16.01 -2.44
CA ALA A 608 31.37 -15.26 -3.51
C ALA A 608 30.64 -15.46 -4.85
N ALA A 609 30.34 -16.70 -5.23
CA ALA A 609 29.61 -17.00 -6.45
C ALA A 609 28.21 -16.34 -6.51
N TYR A 610 27.53 -16.20 -5.37
CA TYR A 610 26.26 -15.48 -5.30
C TYR A 610 26.43 -13.97 -5.34
N TYR A 611 27.40 -13.40 -4.61
CA TYR A 611 27.68 -11.97 -4.73
C TYR A 611 28.08 -11.58 -6.16
N GLU A 612 28.88 -12.38 -6.85
CA GLU A 612 29.25 -12.19 -8.25
C GLU A 612 28.02 -12.13 -9.17
N LYS A 613 27.09 -13.09 -9.03
CA LYS A 613 25.82 -13.06 -9.76
C LYS A 613 25.00 -11.81 -9.46
N GLY A 614 24.99 -11.36 -8.20
CA GLY A 614 24.34 -10.10 -7.82
C GLY A 614 24.95 -8.88 -8.51
N VAL A 615 26.29 -8.83 -8.62
CA VAL A 615 27.03 -7.75 -9.30
C VAL A 615 26.83 -7.76 -10.82
N GLU A 616 26.69 -8.95 -11.41
CA GLU A 616 26.45 -9.16 -12.84
C GLU A 616 25.01 -8.80 -13.23
N LEU A 617 24.03 -9.31 -12.48
CA LEU A 617 22.60 -9.23 -12.85
C LEU A 617 21.84 -8.09 -12.16
N GLY A 618 22.42 -7.48 -11.13
CA GLY A 618 21.79 -6.39 -10.38
C GLY A 618 21.64 -5.12 -11.21
N THR A 619 20.41 -4.61 -11.30
CA THR A 619 20.09 -3.35 -12.00
C THR A 619 20.10 -2.13 -11.08
N ASP A 620 19.92 -2.32 -9.77
CA ASP A 620 20.03 -1.25 -8.77
C ASP A 620 21.49 -1.07 -8.33
N ALA A 621 22.14 -0.07 -8.91
CA ALA A 621 23.54 0.26 -8.61
C ALA A 621 23.75 0.67 -7.14
N VAL A 622 22.77 1.32 -6.50
CA VAL A 622 22.85 1.73 -5.09
C VAL A 622 22.75 0.52 -4.19
N PHE A 623 21.83 -0.40 -4.47
CA PHE A 623 21.71 -1.65 -3.72
C PHE A 623 22.97 -2.51 -3.86
N MET A 624 23.49 -2.69 -5.08
CA MET A 624 24.76 -3.40 -5.32
C MET A 624 25.91 -2.77 -4.54
N SER A 625 26.08 -1.44 -4.68
CA SER A 625 27.13 -0.67 -4.02
C SER A 625 27.08 -0.83 -2.49
N ASN A 626 25.89 -0.83 -1.90
CA ASN A 626 25.72 -1.04 -0.46
C ASN A 626 26.05 -2.47 0.04
N ASN A 627 26.06 -3.47 -0.85
CA ASN A 627 26.20 -4.88 -0.49
C ASN A 627 27.49 -5.56 -1.00
N CYS A 628 28.40 -4.83 -1.66
CA CYS A 628 29.59 -5.41 -2.30
C CYS A 628 30.83 -5.55 -1.38
N ASP A 629 30.85 -4.91 -0.21
CA ASP A 629 32.01 -4.85 0.70
C ASP A 629 32.59 -6.23 1.04
N TRP A 630 31.73 -7.22 1.32
CA TRP A 630 32.19 -8.58 1.63
C TRP A 630 32.98 -9.20 0.47
N LEU A 631 32.50 -9.03 -0.77
CA LEU A 631 33.13 -9.59 -1.97
C LEU A 631 34.46 -8.90 -2.28
N VAL A 632 34.54 -7.57 -2.11
CA VAL A 632 35.80 -6.82 -2.24
C VAL A 632 36.86 -7.37 -1.29
N ARG A 633 36.51 -7.55 -0.01
CA ARG A 633 37.42 -8.12 1.00
C ARG A 633 37.79 -9.57 0.68
N HIS A 634 36.86 -10.36 0.17
CA HIS A 634 37.10 -11.74 -0.23
C HIS A 634 38.13 -11.82 -1.37
N TYR A 635 37.96 -11.04 -2.44
CA TYR A 635 38.94 -10.96 -3.52
C TYR A 635 40.31 -10.51 -3.03
N PHE A 636 40.34 -9.48 -2.18
CA PHE A 636 41.58 -9.00 -1.59
C PHE A 636 42.33 -10.09 -0.83
N ALA A 637 41.63 -10.84 0.02
CA ALA A 637 42.18 -11.93 0.82
C ALA A 637 42.70 -13.09 -0.04
N LYS A 638 42.09 -13.36 -1.21
CA LYS A 638 42.55 -14.36 -2.19
C LYS A 638 43.69 -13.88 -3.09
N GLY A 639 44.11 -12.61 -2.96
CA GLY A 639 45.14 -12.02 -3.82
C GLY A 639 44.63 -11.55 -5.19
N GLU A 640 43.31 -11.55 -5.42
CA GLU A 640 42.66 -11.07 -6.65
C GLU A 640 42.52 -9.54 -6.62
N ARG A 641 43.66 -8.82 -6.53
CA ARG A 641 43.71 -7.37 -6.26
C ARG A 641 42.99 -6.53 -7.30
N GLU A 642 43.17 -6.83 -8.58
CA GLU A 642 42.52 -6.09 -9.67
C GLU A 642 40.99 -6.18 -9.60
N LYS A 643 40.44 -7.36 -9.24
CA LYS A 643 38.98 -7.52 -9.07
C LYS A 643 38.47 -6.77 -7.85
N ALA A 644 39.19 -6.81 -6.74
CA ALA A 644 38.85 -6.08 -5.52
C ALA A 644 38.80 -4.57 -5.80
N GLU A 645 39.82 -4.05 -6.48
CA GLU A 645 39.92 -2.64 -6.86
C GLU A 645 38.81 -2.21 -7.82
N ALA A 646 38.62 -2.95 -8.92
CA ALA A 646 37.59 -2.63 -9.91
C ALA A 646 36.17 -2.62 -9.30
N LEU A 647 35.84 -3.58 -8.44
CA LEU A 647 34.53 -3.63 -7.78
C LEU A 647 34.37 -2.48 -6.77
N ALA A 648 35.42 -2.18 -6.00
CA ALA A 648 35.40 -1.08 -5.03
C ALA A 648 35.26 0.29 -5.71
N ASP A 649 35.94 0.51 -6.84
CA ASP A 649 35.81 1.74 -7.63
C ASP A 649 34.39 1.89 -8.19
N ARG A 650 33.88 0.84 -8.86
CA ARG A 650 32.50 0.81 -9.35
C ARG A 650 31.49 1.11 -8.24
N ALA A 651 31.69 0.56 -7.05
CA ALA A 651 30.79 0.80 -5.92
C ALA A 651 30.90 2.24 -5.40
N ALA A 652 32.10 2.81 -5.30
CA ALA A 652 32.32 4.17 -4.83
C ALA A 652 31.82 5.25 -5.81
N GLU A 653 31.83 4.99 -7.12
CA GLU A 653 31.28 5.89 -8.14
C GLU A 653 29.78 6.16 -7.95
N VAL A 654 29.03 5.19 -7.43
CA VAL A 654 27.60 5.34 -7.10
C VAL A 654 27.39 6.29 -5.91
N TYR A 655 28.45 6.61 -5.15
CA TYR A 655 28.42 7.50 -4.00
C TYR A 655 27.50 7.04 -2.86
N SER A 656 27.17 5.74 -2.81
CA SER A 656 26.44 5.15 -1.68
C SER A 656 27.35 5.05 -0.45
N SER A 657 26.76 5.06 0.75
CA SER A 657 27.54 4.92 1.98
C SER A 657 28.33 3.60 2.02
N GLY A 658 27.70 2.49 1.61
CA GLY A 658 28.38 1.20 1.56
C GLY A 658 29.47 1.12 0.51
N GLY A 659 29.29 1.78 -0.65
CA GLY A 659 30.30 1.80 -1.72
C GLY A 659 31.52 2.66 -1.38
N LEU A 660 31.30 3.88 -0.87
CA LEU A 660 32.38 4.74 -0.38
C LEU A 660 33.18 4.03 0.72
N ARG A 661 32.49 3.36 1.65
CA ARG A 661 33.13 2.57 2.69
C ARG A 661 33.90 1.37 2.13
N ALA A 662 33.35 0.63 1.16
CA ALA A 662 34.05 -0.52 0.56
C ALA A 662 35.39 -0.11 -0.08
N LYS A 663 35.44 1.04 -0.78
CA LYS A 663 36.70 1.57 -1.32
C LYS A 663 37.63 2.08 -0.21
N ALA A 664 37.10 2.79 0.80
CA ALA A 664 37.90 3.24 1.93
C ALA A 664 38.57 2.07 2.66
N ASP A 665 37.80 1.03 2.96
CA ASP A 665 38.27 -0.19 3.63
C ASP A 665 39.33 -0.91 2.78
N LEU A 666 39.17 -0.97 1.45
CA LEU A 666 40.18 -1.52 0.54
C LEU A 666 41.49 -0.74 0.61
N MET A 667 41.44 0.59 0.53
CA MET A 667 42.63 1.44 0.64
C MET A 667 43.32 1.28 2.00
N GLU A 668 42.57 1.15 3.09
CA GLU A 668 43.10 0.86 4.42
C GLU A 668 43.82 -0.50 4.45
N MET A 669 43.22 -1.55 3.89
CA MET A 669 43.85 -2.88 3.78
C MET A 669 45.13 -2.87 2.93
N GLU A 670 45.22 -1.99 1.94
CA GLU A 670 46.41 -1.74 1.12
C GLU A 670 47.45 -0.84 1.78
N LYS A 671 47.16 -0.33 2.99
CA LYS A 671 47.98 0.65 3.70
C LYS A 671 48.13 1.99 2.96
N LYS A 672 47.22 2.29 2.04
CA LYS A 672 47.08 3.60 1.37
C LYS A 672 46.25 4.56 2.24
N TYR A 673 46.76 4.86 3.43
CA TYR A 673 45.97 5.52 4.49
C TYR A 673 45.46 6.91 4.11
N ASP A 674 46.23 7.71 3.37
CA ASP A 674 45.80 9.04 2.94
C ASP A 674 44.68 8.97 1.88
N GLU A 675 44.61 7.89 1.09
CA GLU A 675 43.50 7.64 0.17
C GLU A 675 42.27 7.10 0.90
N ALA A 676 42.45 6.19 1.86
CA ALA A 676 41.38 5.70 2.71
C ALA A 676 40.64 6.85 3.41
N LEU A 677 41.40 7.80 3.99
CA LEU A 677 40.84 8.98 4.65
C LEU A 677 39.91 9.77 3.72
N LYS A 678 40.30 10.01 2.45
CA LYS A 678 39.48 10.77 1.49
C LYS A 678 38.11 10.15 1.28
N TYR A 679 38.02 8.82 1.21
CA TYR A 679 36.73 8.14 1.01
C TYR A 679 35.89 8.10 2.29
N TYR A 680 36.52 7.97 3.46
CA TYR A 680 35.81 8.13 4.73
C TYR A 680 35.29 9.55 4.93
N ASP A 681 36.06 10.58 4.56
CA ASP A 681 35.65 12.00 4.58
C ASP A 681 34.45 12.21 3.65
N ARG A 682 34.50 11.72 2.41
CA ARG A 682 33.37 11.79 1.46
C ARG A 682 32.10 11.14 2.02
N ASN A 683 32.23 10.00 2.70
CA ASN A 683 31.10 9.33 3.33
C ASN A 683 30.53 10.16 4.48
N GLU A 684 31.37 10.74 5.34
CA GLU A 684 30.94 11.63 6.42
C GLU A 684 30.24 12.87 5.86
N GLU A 685 30.84 13.55 4.89
CA GLU A 685 30.30 14.75 4.24
C GLU A 685 28.90 14.48 3.66
N ARG A 686 28.72 13.33 2.99
CA ARG A 686 27.47 13.00 2.32
C ARG A 686 26.38 12.52 3.29
N TYR A 687 26.72 11.71 4.28
CA TYR A 687 25.76 10.99 5.12
C TYR A 687 25.69 11.46 6.56
N ASN A 688 26.54 12.42 6.95
CA ASN A 688 26.71 12.88 8.32
C ASN A 688 26.93 11.72 9.32
N GLN A 689 27.70 10.71 8.87
CA GLN A 689 28.07 9.55 9.67
C GLN A 689 29.57 9.59 10.00
N PRO A 690 29.97 10.21 11.12
CA PRO A 690 31.38 10.31 11.53
C PRO A 690 31.99 8.97 11.97
N GLY A 691 31.16 7.98 12.33
CA GLY A 691 31.60 6.71 12.91
C GLY A 691 32.68 5.96 12.10
N PRO A 692 32.45 5.68 10.80
CA PRO A 692 33.44 4.99 9.95
C PRO A 692 34.80 5.71 9.89
N LEU A 693 34.80 7.04 9.71
CA LEU A 693 36.04 7.82 9.66
C LEU A 693 36.81 7.75 10.98
N VAL A 694 36.12 7.93 12.10
CA VAL A 694 36.80 7.88 13.40
C VAL A 694 37.32 6.48 13.69
N GLY A 695 36.55 5.44 13.35
CA GLY A 695 37.01 4.06 13.45
C GLY A 695 38.31 3.83 12.68
N PHE A 696 38.41 4.36 11.45
CA PHE A 696 39.64 4.34 10.67
C PHE A 696 40.81 5.05 11.38
N CYS A 697 40.61 6.28 11.88
CA CYS A 697 41.67 7.02 12.57
C CYS A 697 42.22 6.26 13.79
N VAL A 698 41.34 5.58 14.54
CA VAL A 698 41.73 4.78 15.70
C VAL A 698 42.50 3.53 15.27
N ARG A 699 42.02 2.80 14.26
CA ARG A 699 42.73 1.64 13.71
C ARG A 699 44.09 2.01 13.14
N TYR A 700 44.16 3.13 12.41
CA TYR A 700 45.40 3.69 11.88
C TYR A 700 46.45 3.92 12.96
N LYS A 701 46.08 4.62 14.05
CA LYS A 701 46.98 4.88 15.16
C LYS A 701 47.41 3.61 15.88
N ALA A 702 46.50 2.65 16.05
CA ALA A 702 46.82 1.38 16.68
C ALA A 702 47.82 0.55 15.84
N GLU A 703 47.67 0.55 14.51
CA GLU A 703 48.52 -0.20 13.58
C GLU A 703 49.90 0.47 13.37
N THR A 704 49.94 1.80 13.28
CA THR A 704 51.14 2.54 12.87
C THR A 704 51.86 3.28 14.01
N GLY A 705 51.17 3.52 15.13
CA GLY A 705 51.62 4.41 16.20
C GLY A 705 51.54 5.91 15.89
N ASP A 706 51.14 6.30 14.68
CA ASP A 706 51.11 7.69 14.23
C ASP A 706 49.81 8.40 14.64
N SER A 707 49.95 9.60 15.21
CA SER A 707 48.88 10.43 15.75
C SER A 707 48.38 11.53 14.81
N ARG A 708 48.81 11.58 13.54
CA ARG A 708 48.44 12.67 12.62
C ARG A 708 46.93 12.87 12.43
N PHE A 709 46.11 11.84 12.65
CA PHE A 709 44.64 11.93 12.56
C PHE A 709 43.94 12.16 13.92
N ASP A 710 44.67 12.29 15.03
CA ASP A 710 44.07 12.50 16.36
C ASP A 710 43.19 13.74 16.41
N LYS A 711 43.57 14.82 15.70
CA LYS A 711 42.79 16.05 15.66
C LYS A 711 41.40 15.82 15.05
N LEU A 712 41.30 15.01 13.99
CA LEU A 712 40.02 14.68 13.34
C LEU A 712 39.09 13.96 14.32
N VAL A 713 39.63 13.03 15.10
CA VAL A 713 38.89 12.34 16.18
C VAL A 713 38.40 13.33 17.23
N GLN A 714 39.25 14.26 17.67
CA GLN A 714 38.89 15.27 18.67
C GLN A 714 37.82 16.25 18.19
N GLU A 715 37.87 16.68 16.93
CA GLU A 715 36.87 17.58 16.34
C GLU A 715 35.46 16.98 16.37
N ARG A 716 35.36 15.67 16.15
CA ARG A 716 34.08 14.93 16.10
C ARG A 716 33.64 14.40 17.46
N PHE A 717 34.56 14.39 18.44
CA PHE A 717 34.33 13.86 19.78
C PHE A 717 33.16 14.54 20.51
N LYS A 718 33.06 15.87 20.43
CA LYS A 718 31.98 16.63 21.10
C LYS A 718 30.61 16.37 20.49
N THR A 719 30.55 16.09 19.18
CA THR A 719 29.31 15.76 18.49
C THR A 719 28.85 14.34 18.86
N LEU A 720 29.79 13.40 18.96
CA LEU A 720 29.51 11.99 19.27
C LEU A 720 29.22 11.75 20.76
N PHE A 721 29.97 12.40 21.63
CA PHE A 721 29.85 12.33 23.08
C PHE A 721 29.65 13.75 23.63
N PRO A 722 28.44 14.33 23.52
CA PRO A 722 28.17 15.67 24.04
C PRO A 722 28.35 15.77 25.56
N ARG A 723 28.26 14.64 26.28
CA ARG A 723 28.53 14.51 27.72
C ARG A 723 29.97 14.09 28.04
N GLY A 724 30.81 13.90 27.03
CA GLY A 724 32.13 13.25 27.16
C GLY A 724 32.03 11.73 27.27
N ILE A 725 33.19 11.05 27.27
CA ILE A 725 33.25 9.60 27.52
C ILE A 725 33.09 9.34 29.02
N GLU A 726 32.00 8.67 29.37
CA GLU A 726 31.72 8.21 30.72
C GLU A 726 32.18 6.76 30.87
N LYS A 727 33.11 6.53 31.80
CA LYS A 727 33.55 5.18 32.17
C LYS A 727 32.60 4.60 33.22
N VAL A 728 32.04 3.43 32.94
CA VAL A 728 30.98 2.81 33.76
C VAL A 728 31.20 1.31 33.94
N ALA A 729 30.69 0.78 35.04
CA ALA A 729 30.57 -0.63 35.38
C ALA A 729 29.11 -0.96 35.75
N SER A 730 28.74 -2.25 35.82
CA SER A 730 27.33 -2.61 36.06
C SER A 730 26.74 -2.03 37.35
N LYS A 731 27.58 -1.81 38.38
CA LYS A 731 27.17 -1.22 39.66
C LYS A 731 26.74 0.25 39.59
N ASP A 732 27.10 0.94 38.51
CA ASP A 732 26.78 2.37 38.33
C ASP A 732 25.33 2.56 37.84
N PHE A 733 24.64 1.47 37.51
CA PHE A 733 23.26 1.47 37.05
C PHE A 733 22.31 0.92 38.14
N GLN A 734 21.40 1.76 38.63
CA GLN A 734 20.50 1.42 39.75
C GLN A 734 19.02 1.39 39.37
N SER A 735 18.66 1.87 38.18
CA SER A 735 17.27 1.95 37.73
C SER A 735 17.17 1.67 36.24
N ALA A 736 15.97 1.29 35.79
CA ALA A 736 15.73 0.99 34.39
C ALA A 736 16.23 2.12 33.47
N PRO A 737 16.97 1.80 32.41
CA PRO A 737 17.60 2.80 31.56
C PRO A 737 16.55 3.61 30.78
N LYS A 738 16.73 4.93 30.76
CA LYS A 738 15.89 5.85 29.97
C LYS A 738 16.34 5.93 28.51
N GLU A 739 17.55 5.49 28.22
CA GLU A 739 18.20 5.65 26.91
C GLU A 739 19.28 4.59 26.74
N GLY A 740 19.46 4.10 25.52
CA GLY A 740 20.43 3.06 25.18
C GLY A 740 20.17 2.44 23.80
N VAL A 741 20.74 1.26 23.58
CA VAL A 741 20.61 0.52 22.32
C VAL A 741 19.75 -0.72 22.50
N LEU A 742 18.61 -0.74 21.80
CA LEU A 742 17.66 -1.85 21.85
C LEU A 742 18.04 -2.95 20.85
N ILE A 743 18.08 -4.19 21.32
CA ILE A 743 18.15 -5.37 20.48
C ILE A 743 16.77 -5.62 19.87
N SER A 744 16.63 -5.34 18.57
CA SER A 744 15.32 -5.29 17.90
C SER A 744 14.89 -6.62 17.26
N GLN A 745 15.84 -7.54 17.04
CA GLN A 745 15.64 -8.86 16.45
C GLN A 745 16.48 -9.90 17.20
N ASP A 746 16.18 -11.18 16.98
CA ASP A 746 16.87 -12.31 17.61
C ASP A 746 17.52 -13.21 16.55
N ASN A 747 18.61 -13.90 16.91
CA ASN A 747 19.27 -14.92 16.09
C ASN A 747 20.14 -15.84 16.94
N GLU A 748 20.72 -16.87 16.32
CA GLU A 748 21.59 -17.83 17.03
C GLU A 748 22.81 -17.17 17.70
N LEU A 749 23.43 -16.15 17.08
CA LEU A 749 24.58 -15.45 17.65
C LEU A 749 24.23 -14.72 18.95
N LEU A 750 23.05 -14.08 19.01
CA LEU A 750 22.56 -13.45 20.24
C LEU A 750 22.24 -14.48 21.32
N GLN A 751 21.57 -15.57 20.95
CA GLN A 751 21.23 -16.64 21.89
C GLN A 751 22.48 -17.29 22.48
N GLN A 752 23.50 -17.56 21.65
CA GLN A 752 24.82 -18.04 22.11
C GLN A 752 25.52 -17.04 23.03
N ALA A 753 25.32 -15.74 22.79
CA ALA A 753 25.82 -14.66 23.64
C ALA A 753 24.98 -14.45 24.93
N GLY A 754 23.88 -15.20 25.10
CA GLY A 754 22.96 -15.04 26.22
C GLY A 754 22.22 -13.70 26.22
N LEU A 755 21.94 -13.17 25.04
CA LEU A 755 21.19 -11.96 24.74
C LEU A 755 19.89 -12.32 24.00
N LYS A 756 18.90 -11.43 24.01
CA LYS A 756 17.63 -11.63 23.29
C LYS A 756 17.03 -10.32 22.79
N LYS A 757 16.05 -10.43 21.88
CA LYS A 757 15.20 -9.30 21.49
C LYS A 757 14.54 -8.66 22.73
N GLY A 758 14.59 -7.33 22.80
CA GLY A 758 14.07 -6.54 23.92
C GLY A 758 15.13 -6.16 24.96
N ASP A 759 16.29 -6.81 24.96
CA ASP A 759 17.41 -6.40 25.80
C ASP A 759 17.95 -5.03 25.35
N MET A 760 18.43 -4.24 26.32
CA MET A 760 19.00 -2.92 26.07
C MET A 760 20.48 -2.86 26.47
N ILE A 761 21.35 -2.57 25.51
CA ILE A 761 22.77 -2.33 25.75
C ILE A 761 22.94 -0.88 26.25
N VAL A 762 23.56 -0.74 27.42
CA VAL A 762 23.81 0.56 28.06
C VAL A 762 25.30 0.90 28.15
N ALA A 763 26.18 -0.07 28.02
CA ALA A 763 27.61 0.17 27.92
C ALA A 763 28.30 -0.89 27.05
N LEU A 764 29.42 -0.51 26.46
CA LEU A 764 30.33 -1.39 25.75
C LEU A 764 31.76 -1.07 26.17
N ASP A 765 32.54 -2.09 26.53
CA ASP A 765 33.94 -1.99 26.96
C ASP A 765 34.19 -0.93 28.04
N GLY A 766 33.25 -0.87 28.99
CA GLY A 766 33.28 0.06 30.11
C GLY A 766 33.01 1.52 29.72
N ILE A 767 32.47 1.79 28.54
CA ILE A 767 32.04 3.13 28.09
C ILE A 767 30.52 3.15 27.98
N ARG A 768 29.88 4.18 28.56
CA ARG A 768 28.43 4.42 28.46
C ARG A 768 28.05 4.72 27.00
N VAL A 769 26.97 4.10 26.52
CA VAL A 769 26.38 4.35 25.20
C VAL A 769 24.92 4.75 25.32
N TYR A 770 24.59 5.94 24.83
CA TYR A 770 23.25 6.52 24.92
C TYR A 770 22.38 6.21 23.69
N ASP A 771 23.01 5.93 22.56
CA ASP A 771 22.34 5.65 21.29
C ASP A 771 23.20 4.74 20.39
N MET A 772 22.66 4.40 19.22
CA MET A 772 23.32 3.59 18.20
C MET A 772 24.60 4.23 17.68
N THR A 773 24.65 5.55 17.58
CA THR A 773 25.83 6.26 17.06
C THR A 773 27.01 6.07 18.00
N GLN A 774 26.79 6.22 19.31
CA GLN A 774 27.81 5.99 20.33
C GLN A 774 28.17 4.51 20.47
N TYR A 775 27.19 3.60 20.40
CA TYR A 775 27.46 2.16 20.42
C TYR A 775 28.34 1.74 19.24
N GLN A 776 28.01 2.20 18.03
CA GLN A 776 28.83 1.95 16.85
C GLN A 776 30.22 2.54 17.04
N TYR A 777 30.33 3.77 17.55
CA TYR A 777 31.63 4.38 17.83
C TYR A 777 32.48 3.55 18.78
N VAL A 778 31.96 3.23 19.96
CA VAL A 778 32.69 2.49 21.00
C VAL A 778 33.12 1.12 20.48
N ARG A 779 32.28 0.46 19.68
CA ARG A 779 32.60 -0.83 19.08
C ARG A 779 33.84 -0.77 18.20
N GLU A 780 34.03 0.33 17.48
CA GLU A 780 35.13 0.52 16.53
C GLU A 780 36.41 1.08 17.20
N LEU A 781 36.38 1.42 18.50
CA LEU A 781 37.57 1.91 19.24
C LEU A 781 38.63 0.83 19.51
N THR A 782 38.27 -0.44 19.37
CA THR A 782 39.15 -1.57 19.69
C THR A 782 38.99 -2.69 18.67
N ASN A 783 40.11 -3.34 18.35
CA ASN A 783 40.17 -4.52 17.48
C ASN A 783 40.16 -5.83 18.28
N VAL A 784 40.04 -5.78 19.61
CA VAL A 784 39.92 -6.98 20.45
C VAL A 784 38.59 -7.67 20.15
N ALA A 785 38.61 -8.97 19.88
CA ALA A 785 37.41 -9.71 19.47
C ALA A 785 36.33 -9.75 20.59
N ASP A 786 36.76 -9.84 21.85
CA ASP A 786 35.88 -9.85 23.00
C ASP A 786 35.26 -8.47 23.26
N MET A 787 33.95 -8.46 23.46
CA MET A 787 33.16 -7.31 23.84
C MET A 787 32.65 -7.49 25.27
N ARG A 788 32.77 -6.46 26.10
CA ARG A 788 32.12 -6.42 27.42
C ARG A 788 30.91 -5.52 27.37
N LEU A 789 29.73 -6.12 27.35
CA LEU A 789 28.46 -5.40 27.35
C LEU A 789 27.91 -5.26 28.77
N ILE A 790 27.26 -4.13 29.06
CA ILE A 790 26.32 -4.02 30.18
C ILE A 790 24.93 -3.92 29.57
N VAL A 791 24.06 -4.86 29.95
CA VAL A 791 22.76 -5.06 29.31
C VAL A 791 21.65 -5.05 30.36
N TRP A 792 20.58 -4.29 30.09
CA TRP A 792 19.33 -4.36 30.83
C TRP A 792 18.39 -5.36 30.17
N ASN A 793 17.98 -6.40 30.88
CA ASN A 793 17.16 -7.50 30.35
C ASN A 793 15.64 -7.32 30.54
N GLY A 794 15.23 -6.13 31.01
CA GLY A 794 13.85 -5.82 31.42
C GLY A 794 13.65 -5.74 32.94
N SER A 795 14.55 -6.35 33.73
CA SER A 795 14.45 -6.38 35.20
C SER A 795 15.75 -6.04 35.93
N GLU A 796 16.91 -6.37 35.36
CA GLU A 796 18.22 -6.16 35.99
C GLU A 796 19.30 -5.85 34.95
N PHE A 797 20.44 -5.34 35.43
CA PHE A 797 21.64 -5.17 34.63
C PHE A 797 22.54 -6.42 34.74
N ALA A 798 23.01 -6.91 33.61
CA ALA A 798 23.95 -8.01 33.52
C ALA A 798 25.17 -7.61 32.68
N GLU A 799 26.36 -7.97 33.15
CA GLU A 799 27.57 -7.92 32.33
C GLU A 799 27.65 -9.17 31.45
N LYS A 800 27.89 -8.98 30.15
CA LYS A 800 28.03 -10.05 29.17
C LYS A 800 29.36 -9.90 28.46
N ASN A 801 30.23 -10.90 28.60
CA ASN A 801 31.44 -11.02 27.79
C ASN A 801 31.11 -11.89 26.59
N VAL A 802 31.24 -11.33 25.39
CA VAL A 802 30.73 -11.92 24.16
C VAL A 802 31.76 -11.74 23.06
N ASN A 803 31.88 -12.71 22.16
CA ASN A 803 32.84 -12.68 21.05
C ASN A 803 32.14 -12.98 19.73
N PRO A 804 31.24 -12.10 19.27
CA PRO A 804 30.57 -12.29 18.00
C PRO A 804 31.54 -11.95 16.85
N PRO A 805 31.40 -12.58 15.67
CA PRO A 805 32.23 -12.28 14.51
C PRO A 805 32.27 -10.78 14.20
N LYS A 806 33.48 -10.22 14.07
CA LYS A 806 33.71 -8.79 13.82
C LYS A 806 33.03 -7.85 14.83
N ARG A 807 32.80 -8.32 16.08
CA ARG A 807 32.08 -7.58 17.12
C ARG A 807 30.62 -7.26 16.71
N ARG A 808 30.02 -8.05 15.82
CA ARG A 808 28.66 -7.84 15.27
C ARG A 808 27.78 -9.07 15.42
N PHE A 809 26.55 -8.86 15.89
CA PHE A 809 25.59 -9.94 16.12
C PHE A 809 24.78 -10.36 14.89
N GLY A 810 24.98 -9.74 13.73
CA GLY A 810 24.27 -10.12 12.50
C GLY A 810 22.77 -9.78 12.49
N VAL A 811 22.30 -8.91 13.39
CA VAL A 811 20.92 -8.42 13.45
C VAL A 811 20.86 -6.90 13.67
N PRO A 812 19.79 -6.22 13.24
CA PRO A 812 19.63 -4.79 13.46
C PRO A 812 19.36 -4.46 14.93
N PHE A 813 20.00 -3.39 15.41
CA PHE A 813 19.72 -2.73 16.68
C PHE A 813 19.14 -1.34 16.43
N SER A 814 18.43 -0.77 17.40
CA SER A 814 17.81 0.55 17.27
C SER A 814 18.06 1.44 18.48
N ASN A 815 17.93 2.76 18.31
CA ASN A 815 17.92 3.68 19.44
C ASN A 815 16.73 3.35 20.35
N TYR A 816 16.95 3.42 21.66
CA TYR A 816 15.90 3.46 22.65
C TYR A 816 15.93 4.77 23.38
N TYR A 817 14.78 5.43 23.44
CA TYR A 817 14.51 6.53 24.35
C TYR A 817 13.20 6.20 25.06
N GLN A 818 13.22 6.18 26.39
CA GLN A 818 12.01 6.07 27.18
C GLN A 818 11.14 7.27 26.82
N PRO A 819 9.89 7.06 26.39
CA PRO A 819 8.96 8.16 26.16
C PRO A 819 8.94 9.02 27.42
N ALA A 820 9.12 10.33 27.28
CA ALA A 820 8.92 11.22 28.41
C ALA A 820 7.55 10.88 29.01
N LYS A 821 7.49 10.60 30.31
CA LYS A 821 6.20 10.53 30.99
C LYS A 821 5.54 11.89 30.75
N GLN A 822 4.50 11.86 29.92
CA GLN A 822 3.53 12.94 29.72
C GLN A 822 3.00 13.43 31.06
#